data_AF-A0A945RW50-F1
#
_entry.id   AF-A0A945RW50-F1
#
_cell.length_a   1.000
_cell.length_b   1.000
_cell.length_c   1.000
_cell.angle_alpha   90.00
_cell.angle_beta   90.00
_cell.angle_gamma   90.00
#
_symmetry.space_group_name_H-M   'P 1'
#
loop_
_entity.id
_entity.type
_entity.pdbx_description
1 polymer ?
#
loop_
_entity_poly.entity_id
_entity_poly.type
_entity_poly.pdbx_seq_one_letter_code
_entity_poly.pdbx_strand_id
1 'polypeptide(L)'
;MPRLPKHYRIAIAPLAVALVVGVAWKVHRTPEWIVLTGTEAERQEICRSVYKKPPWRAARLLRHLLNDRSAAVRIPAIEALAHCPSLHPRFALTIRGLAYDTNPRLRARALEYVFQHEDMPVEAFLGGVRTDLSEDSFRDEHPDLLASYVAAELRRGNPTTVAWALDLCENGRDLDSRAVQALLRHPELLRPFRDRLIGLLAPDDTPNAQFARAALTAIDGQMRGTQPTDWTRQHRAPQGGKSLLPPLERFTMEMEWAHQIDPNFQIDALQGEQCVYLGEGAGGDHFWRRHAHSTVNIGKIHVSLHLSRDDRYQIWCRCWFLDKCGNHSLLHIDDRWLRWRNAAYEDRNDPLQQWHWKRIETHVSLKRGQHTLTITAGDDGLLYDKLAVLPVRERFDPNSPPPMAPLFNSAQPTTISMTTEVQAQSRGTTQTISAWVRRNSEELTSGTAALFVPPPFRVEGNDRVDVSFQDGIPLAQADFRVHLPEWATAGEVEARTTFRTKDKAIAFGSTILGTNHDWYTTGPLAPSDPRCRSLRSRKRLTRDDLVDGWSRYPANGYDRFRRLNPEKAYGQFHNKITFLYTEIDVAQAGEYASFLTIDDNGFVFVDGKRVAGRYEEGVGEGWMHVDRCHLEAGILPVFVWIGQSNVPEPTGADAGRHTPNHCVFKWLLRKSRHRPTPHIRSVPVDLTPQIDAE
;
A
#
# COMPACT_ATOMS: atom_id res chain seq x y z
N MET A 1 67.39 59.34 -16.59
CA MET A 1 66.41 58.64 -17.46
C MET A 1 66.49 59.22 -18.87
N PRO A 2 66.74 58.43 -19.92
CA PRO A 2 66.78 58.95 -21.29
C PRO A 2 65.36 59.32 -21.73
N ARG A 3 65.19 60.53 -22.27
CA ARG A 3 63.92 60.99 -22.86
C ARG A 3 63.73 60.31 -24.22
N LEU A 4 62.74 59.44 -24.33
CA LEU A 4 62.32 58.83 -25.61
C LEU A 4 62.07 59.90 -26.69
N PRO A 5 62.50 59.69 -27.95
CA PRO A 5 62.33 60.64 -29.05
C PRO A 5 60.84 61.00 -29.31
N LYS A 6 60.55 62.26 -29.65
CA LYS A 6 59.18 62.77 -29.89
C LYS A 6 58.36 61.93 -30.89
N HIS A 7 59.01 61.25 -31.82
CA HIS A 7 58.39 60.41 -32.84
C HIS A 7 57.75 59.12 -32.27
N TYR A 8 58.24 58.61 -31.13
CA TYR A 8 57.65 57.43 -30.47
C TYR A 8 56.37 57.77 -29.69
N ARG A 9 56.20 59.02 -29.22
CA ARG A 9 54.99 59.44 -28.49
C ARG A 9 53.75 59.52 -29.38
N ILE A 10 53.93 59.76 -30.69
CA ILE A 10 52.84 59.87 -31.66
C ILE A 10 52.35 58.49 -32.13
N ALA A 11 53.19 57.46 -32.07
CA ALA A 11 52.80 56.08 -32.38
C ALA A 11 52.26 55.31 -31.16
N ILE A 12 52.78 55.58 -29.95
CA ILE A 12 52.37 54.89 -28.71
C ILE A 12 50.97 55.33 -28.25
N ALA A 13 50.59 56.60 -28.45
CA ALA A 13 49.28 57.11 -28.05
C ALA A 13 48.09 56.42 -28.79
N PRO A 14 48.06 56.32 -30.13
CA PRO A 14 46.98 55.61 -30.84
C PRO A 14 47.01 54.10 -30.59
N LEU A 15 48.19 53.50 -30.33
CA LEU A 15 48.30 52.07 -30.01
C LEU A 15 47.81 51.78 -28.58
N ALA A 16 48.08 52.65 -27.61
CA ALA A 16 47.56 52.58 -26.26
C ALA A 16 46.04 52.87 -26.22
N VAL A 17 45.56 53.84 -27.01
CA VAL A 17 44.12 54.10 -27.16
C VAL A 17 43.43 52.93 -27.87
N ALA A 18 44.01 52.35 -28.92
CA ALA A 18 43.48 51.15 -29.57
C ALA A 18 43.51 49.92 -28.65
N LEU A 19 44.51 49.79 -27.78
CA LEU A 19 44.57 48.73 -26.77
C LEU A 19 43.53 48.95 -25.67
N VAL A 20 43.34 50.18 -25.18
CA VAL A 20 42.33 50.53 -24.17
C VAL A 20 40.92 50.40 -24.75
N VAL A 21 40.67 50.89 -25.96
CA VAL A 21 39.40 50.74 -26.68
C VAL A 21 39.17 49.27 -27.04
N GLY A 22 40.19 48.53 -27.47
CA GLY A 22 40.09 47.10 -27.78
C GLY A 22 39.84 46.23 -26.54
N VAL A 23 40.46 46.55 -25.41
CA VAL A 23 40.22 45.89 -24.11
C VAL A 23 38.84 46.26 -23.57
N ALA A 24 38.45 47.54 -23.60
CA ALA A 24 37.11 47.98 -23.21
C ALA A 24 36.03 47.32 -24.09
N TRP A 25 36.22 47.30 -25.40
CA TRP A 25 35.33 46.65 -26.36
C TRP A 25 35.22 45.14 -26.13
N LYS A 26 36.33 44.47 -25.81
CA LYS A 26 36.35 43.03 -25.49
C LYS A 26 35.71 42.73 -24.13
N VAL A 27 35.88 43.60 -23.14
CA VAL A 27 35.25 43.51 -21.82
C VAL A 27 33.73 43.72 -21.92
N HIS A 28 33.29 44.69 -22.74
CA HIS A 28 31.87 44.96 -22.99
C HIS A 28 31.12 43.81 -23.66
N ARG A 29 31.83 42.85 -24.27
CA ARG A 29 31.26 41.64 -24.90
C ARG A 29 31.40 40.37 -24.04
N THR A 30 31.82 40.48 -22.79
CA THR A 30 31.87 39.32 -21.90
C THR A 30 30.46 38.96 -21.39
N PRO A 31 30.14 37.67 -21.18
CA PRO A 31 28.87 37.26 -20.58
C PRO A 31 28.58 37.95 -19.25
N GLU A 32 29.61 38.18 -18.44
CA GLU A 32 29.50 38.88 -17.16
C GLU A 32 29.04 40.32 -17.31
N TRP A 33 29.56 41.02 -18.32
CA TRP A 33 29.17 42.40 -18.59
C TRP A 33 27.78 42.50 -19.23
N ILE A 34 27.48 41.60 -20.17
CA ILE A 34 26.18 41.52 -20.85
C ILE A 34 25.05 41.26 -19.86
N VAL A 35 25.25 40.35 -18.90
CA VAL A 35 24.24 40.06 -17.86
C VAL A 35 23.95 41.27 -16.96
N LEU A 36 24.90 42.19 -16.78
CA LEU A 36 24.72 43.38 -15.96
C LEU A 36 24.19 44.60 -16.72
N THR A 37 24.53 44.74 -18.00
CA THR A 37 24.36 46.01 -18.75
C THR A 37 23.82 45.85 -20.16
N GLY A 38 23.76 44.62 -20.69
CA GLY A 38 23.27 44.34 -22.03
C GLY A 38 21.76 44.56 -22.14
N THR A 39 21.23 44.46 -23.35
CA THR A 39 19.79 44.50 -23.63
C THR A 39 19.09 43.21 -23.16
N GLU A 40 17.76 43.23 -23.07
CA GLU A 40 16.97 42.04 -22.69
C GLU A 40 17.27 40.84 -23.60
N ALA A 41 17.33 41.06 -24.92
CA ALA A 41 17.63 40.03 -25.90
C ALA A 41 19.05 39.44 -25.74
N GLU A 42 20.04 40.28 -25.46
CA GLU A 42 21.41 39.81 -25.20
C GLU A 42 21.49 38.97 -23.92
N ARG A 43 20.73 39.33 -22.88
CA ARG A 43 20.69 38.54 -21.63
C ARG A 43 19.96 37.21 -21.81
N GLN A 44 18.88 37.15 -22.59
CA GLN A 44 18.24 35.90 -22.99
C GLN A 44 19.21 34.98 -23.76
N GLU A 45 20.05 35.55 -24.63
CA GLU A 45 21.06 34.78 -25.36
C GLU A 45 22.14 34.19 -24.43
N ILE A 46 22.50 34.89 -23.34
CA ILE A 46 23.38 34.32 -22.32
C ILE A 46 22.73 33.10 -21.65
N CYS A 47 21.42 33.12 -21.35
CA CYS A 47 20.73 31.95 -20.77
C CYS A 47 20.92 30.69 -21.62
N ARG A 48 20.88 30.80 -22.96
CA ARG A 48 21.06 29.67 -23.89
C ARG A 48 22.46 29.06 -23.89
N SER A 49 23.46 29.72 -23.32
CA SER A 49 24.86 29.27 -23.34
C SER A 49 25.52 29.15 -21.98
N VAL A 50 24.81 29.53 -20.90
CA VAL A 50 25.37 29.55 -19.54
C VAL A 50 25.74 28.16 -19.03
N TYR A 51 24.99 27.12 -19.40
CA TYR A 51 25.26 25.72 -19.03
C TYR A 51 26.55 25.15 -19.65
N LYS A 52 27.07 25.81 -20.71
CA LYS A 52 28.34 25.44 -21.36
C LYS A 52 29.55 26.01 -20.61
N LYS A 53 29.36 26.77 -19.53
CA LYS A 53 30.42 27.40 -18.74
C LYS A 53 30.80 26.52 -17.55
N PRO A 54 32.03 26.66 -17.00
CA PRO A 54 32.41 25.99 -15.77
C PRO A 54 31.42 26.28 -14.62
N PRO A 55 31.15 25.34 -13.69
CA PRO A 55 30.08 25.47 -12.70
C PRO A 55 30.13 26.75 -11.86
N TRP A 56 31.32 27.18 -11.43
CA TRP A 56 31.49 28.43 -10.67
C TRP A 56 31.10 29.68 -11.48
N ARG A 57 31.37 29.67 -12.79
CA ARG A 57 31.06 30.76 -13.72
C ARG A 57 29.57 30.76 -14.08
N ALA A 58 29.01 29.59 -14.34
CA ALA A 58 27.58 29.40 -14.55
C ALA A 58 26.77 29.87 -13.32
N ALA A 59 27.20 29.52 -12.10
CA ALA A 59 26.56 29.97 -10.87
C ALA A 59 26.60 31.50 -10.71
N ARG A 60 27.70 32.16 -11.08
CA ARG A 60 27.78 33.63 -11.04
C ARG A 60 26.80 34.28 -12.01
N LEU A 61 26.71 33.78 -13.24
CA LEU A 61 25.82 34.32 -14.26
C LEU A 61 24.34 34.07 -13.92
N LEU A 62 23.99 32.83 -13.53
CA LEU A 62 22.63 32.46 -13.14
C LEU A 62 22.11 33.25 -11.94
N ARG A 63 22.98 33.62 -10.98
CA ARG A 63 22.59 34.49 -9.86
C ARG A 63 22.03 35.83 -10.32
N HIS A 64 22.58 36.42 -11.38
CA HIS A 64 22.07 37.68 -11.91
C HIS A 64 20.86 37.45 -12.82
N LEU A 65 20.89 36.43 -13.67
CA LEU A 65 19.82 36.12 -14.62
C LEU A 65 18.50 35.70 -13.94
N LEU A 66 18.56 34.90 -12.87
CA LEU A 66 17.37 34.49 -12.10
C LEU A 66 16.75 35.64 -11.29
N ASN A 67 17.53 36.71 -11.04
CA ASN A 67 17.07 37.93 -10.36
C ASN A 67 16.92 39.10 -11.35
N ASP A 68 16.82 38.83 -12.66
CA ASP A 68 16.63 39.89 -13.66
C ASP A 68 15.29 40.60 -13.47
N ARG A 69 15.22 41.87 -13.83
CA ARG A 69 13.97 42.64 -13.75
C ARG A 69 12.93 42.09 -14.72
N SER A 70 13.35 41.60 -15.88
CA SER A 70 12.48 41.07 -16.91
C SER A 70 12.13 39.60 -16.69
N ALA A 71 10.83 39.29 -16.67
CA ALA A 71 10.35 37.91 -16.68
C ALA A 71 10.81 37.14 -17.94
N ALA A 72 10.98 37.84 -19.07
CA ALA A 72 11.45 37.24 -20.33
C ALA A 72 12.91 36.77 -20.27
N VAL A 73 13.70 37.28 -19.32
CA VAL A 73 15.06 36.77 -19.04
C VAL A 73 15.03 35.67 -17.97
N ARG A 74 14.20 35.84 -16.94
CA ARG A 74 14.08 34.87 -15.83
C ARG A 74 13.58 33.50 -16.29
N ILE A 75 12.62 33.44 -17.21
CA ILE A 75 12.07 32.17 -17.74
C ILE A 75 13.19 31.31 -18.39
N PRO A 76 13.94 31.81 -19.40
CA PRO A 76 15.09 31.08 -19.95
C PRO A 76 16.20 30.78 -18.95
N ALA A 77 16.34 31.58 -17.88
CA ALA A 77 17.33 31.33 -16.84
C ALA A 77 16.96 30.09 -15.98
N ILE A 78 15.66 29.85 -15.75
CA ILE A 78 15.16 28.63 -15.09
C ILE A 78 15.46 27.40 -15.96
N GLU A 79 15.20 27.48 -17.27
CA GLU A 79 15.52 26.41 -18.22
C GLU A 79 17.02 26.10 -18.26
N ALA A 80 17.84 27.14 -18.27
CA ALA A 80 19.28 27.00 -18.24
C ALA A 80 19.82 26.37 -16.94
N LEU A 81 19.16 26.65 -15.80
CA LEU A 81 19.47 26.01 -14.53
C LEU A 81 19.16 24.50 -14.56
N ALA A 82 18.10 24.07 -15.26
CA ALA A 82 17.76 22.64 -15.38
C ALA A 82 18.89 21.84 -16.03
N HIS A 83 19.66 22.45 -16.94
CA HIS A 83 20.85 21.86 -17.55
C HIS A 83 22.10 21.85 -16.65
N CYS A 84 22.02 22.36 -15.41
CA CYS A 84 23.13 22.45 -14.46
C CYS A 84 22.83 21.77 -13.10
N PRO A 85 22.69 20.43 -13.01
CA PRO A 85 22.28 19.71 -11.79
C PRO A 85 23.09 20.06 -10.53
N SER A 86 24.42 20.20 -10.67
CA SER A 86 25.30 20.58 -9.55
C SER A 86 24.99 21.93 -8.90
N LEU A 87 24.18 22.77 -9.54
CA LEU A 87 23.80 24.10 -9.05
C LEU A 87 22.37 24.15 -8.48
N HIS A 88 21.58 23.08 -8.57
CA HIS A 88 20.19 23.06 -8.12
C HIS A 88 20.05 23.42 -6.63
N PRO A 89 20.82 22.82 -5.68
CA PRO A 89 20.69 23.16 -4.26
C PRO A 89 21.01 24.63 -3.96
N ARG A 90 21.90 25.23 -4.76
CA ARG A 90 22.34 26.63 -4.59
C ARG A 90 21.25 27.64 -4.94
N PHE A 91 20.32 27.28 -5.81
CA PHE A 91 19.27 28.19 -6.31
C PHE A 91 17.86 27.79 -5.88
N ALA A 92 17.69 26.73 -5.09
CA ALA A 92 16.39 26.25 -4.62
C ALA A 92 15.53 27.36 -3.97
N LEU A 93 16.10 28.19 -3.10
CA LEU A 93 15.38 29.31 -2.48
C LEU A 93 14.96 30.38 -3.49
N THR A 94 15.78 30.65 -4.51
CA THR A 94 15.46 31.60 -5.57
C THR A 94 14.29 31.09 -6.42
N ILE A 95 14.32 29.81 -6.82
CA ILE A 95 13.22 29.18 -7.57
C ILE A 95 11.94 29.16 -6.73
N ARG A 96 12.02 28.84 -5.44
CA ARG A 96 10.88 28.90 -4.52
C ARG A 96 10.26 30.30 -4.47
N GLY A 97 11.07 31.36 -4.47
CA GLY A 97 10.56 32.74 -4.54
C GLY A 97 9.82 33.02 -5.85
N LEU A 98 10.35 32.56 -6.99
CA LEU A 98 9.74 32.74 -8.31
C LEU A 98 8.43 31.96 -8.47
N ALA A 99 8.24 30.86 -7.73
CA ALA A 99 6.98 30.11 -7.69
C ALA A 99 5.81 30.87 -7.01
N TYR A 100 6.07 32.03 -6.39
CA TYR A 100 5.04 32.95 -5.89
C TYR A 100 5.02 34.29 -6.65
N ASP A 101 5.66 34.38 -7.82
CA ASP A 101 5.68 35.63 -8.60
C ASP A 101 4.27 35.99 -9.11
N THR A 102 4.03 37.30 -9.23
CA THR A 102 2.78 37.84 -9.77
C THR A 102 2.63 37.63 -11.28
N ASN A 103 3.73 37.43 -12.01
CA ASN A 103 3.71 37.10 -13.43
C ASN A 103 3.35 35.61 -13.62
N PRO A 104 2.20 35.28 -14.25
CA PRO A 104 1.70 33.91 -14.33
C PRO A 104 2.62 32.97 -15.11
N ARG A 105 3.25 33.45 -16.20
CA ARG A 105 4.15 32.64 -17.01
C ARG A 105 5.46 32.29 -16.29
N LEU A 106 6.01 33.25 -15.55
CA LEU A 106 7.19 33.02 -14.74
C LEU A 106 6.89 32.10 -13.55
N ARG A 107 5.74 32.31 -12.90
CA ARG A 107 5.25 31.45 -11.82
C ARG A 107 5.08 30.01 -12.30
N ALA A 108 4.38 29.80 -13.41
CA ALA A 108 4.17 28.48 -14.00
C ALA A 108 5.49 27.75 -14.30
N ARG A 109 6.45 28.45 -14.93
CA ARG A 109 7.77 27.87 -15.24
C ARG A 109 8.58 27.50 -14.00
N ALA A 110 8.50 28.31 -12.94
CA ALA A 110 9.15 28.01 -11.67
C ALA A 110 8.51 26.79 -10.97
N LEU A 111 7.18 26.68 -11.01
CA LEU A 111 6.44 25.54 -10.46
C LEU A 111 6.72 24.25 -11.23
N GLU A 112 6.78 24.30 -12.56
CA GLU A 112 7.21 23.18 -13.41
C GLU A 112 8.60 22.69 -12.99
N TYR A 113 9.55 23.62 -12.81
CA TYR A 113 10.89 23.28 -12.36
C TYR A 113 10.87 22.58 -10.99
N VAL A 114 10.07 23.08 -10.04
CA VAL A 114 9.91 22.51 -8.69
C VAL A 114 9.37 21.08 -8.77
N PHE A 115 8.36 20.81 -9.60
CA PHE A 115 7.79 19.46 -9.72
C PHE A 115 8.69 18.45 -10.45
N GLN A 116 9.61 18.93 -11.28
CA GLN A 116 10.54 18.09 -12.02
C GLN A 116 11.80 17.71 -11.22
N HIS A 117 12.14 18.46 -10.17
CA HIS A 117 13.40 18.28 -9.42
C HIS A 117 13.13 18.00 -7.94
N GLU A 118 13.54 16.81 -7.47
CA GLU A 118 13.19 16.26 -6.14
C GLU A 118 13.86 16.99 -4.95
N ASP A 119 14.77 17.92 -5.21
CA ASP A 119 15.50 18.68 -4.17
C ASP A 119 14.65 19.75 -3.46
N MET A 120 13.37 19.92 -3.82
CA MET A 120 12.48 20.94 -3.27
C MET A 120 11.18 20.34 -2.73
N PRO A 121 10.72 20.76 -1.52
CA PRO A 121 9.47 20.28 -0.93
C PRO A 121 8.27 20.76 -1.76
N VAL A 122 7.66 19.86 -2.51
CA VAL A 122 6.56 20.14 -3.43
C VAL A 122 5.24 20.43 -2.70
N GLU A 123 5.08 19.98 -1.47
CA GLU A 123 3.85 20.01 -0.67
C GLU A 123 3.28 21.41 -0.50
N ALA A 124 4.17 22.40 -0.31
CA ALA A 124 3.78 23.78 -0.08
C ALA A 124 3.08 24.43 -1.28
N PHE A 125 3.23 23.85 -2.47
CA PHE A 125 2.74 24.44 -3.72
C PHE A 125 1.46 23.76 -4.24
N LEU A 126 1.23 22.48 -3.89
CA LEU A 126 0.18 21.65 -4.49
C LEU A 126 -1.21 22.29 -4.44
N GLY A 127 -1.61 22.86 -3.30
CA GLY A 127 -2.92 23.50 -3.13
C GLY A 127 -3.10 24.76 -4.00
N GLY A 128 -2.05 25.59 -4.10
CA GLY A 128 -2.07 26.79 -4.94
C GLY A 128 -2.12 26.45 -6.43
N VAL A 129 -1.30 25.50 -6.88
CA VAL A 129 -1.25 25.07 -8.29
C VAL A 129 -2.57 24.44 -8.73
N ARG A 130 -3.22 23.64 -7.88
CA ARG A 130 -4.53 23.07 -8.19
C ARG A 130 -5.59 24.15 -8.42
N THR A 131 -5.52 25.23 -7.66
CA THR A 131 -6.42 26.38 -7.80
C THR A 131 -6.17 27.08 -9.14
N ASP A 132 -4.92 27.39 -9.44
CA ASP A 132 -4.51 28.00 -10.72
C ASP A 132 -4.93 27.14 -11.93
N LEU A 133 -4.65 25.83 -11.90
CA LEU A 133 -5.00 24.90 -12.98
C LEU A 133 -6.51 24.60 -13.09
N SER A 134 -7.31 25.00 -12.11
CA SER A 134 -8.78 24.92 -12.20
C SER A 134 -9.36 26.07 -13.03
N GLU A 135 -8.60 27.15 -13.27
CA GLU A 135 -8.98 28.21 -14.19
C GLU A 135 -8.67 27.82 -15.64
N ASP A 136 -9.69 27.77 -16.50
CA ASP A 136 -9.57 27.31 -17.89
C ASP A 136 -8.47 28.06 -18.67
N SER A 137 -8.46 29.39 -18.60
CA SER A 137 -7.46 30.22 -19.32
C SER A 137 -6.03 29.97 -18.87
N PHE A 138 -5.80 29.74 -17.57
CA PHE A 138 -4.47 29.50 -17.05
C PHE A 138 -3.98 28.09 -17.40
N ARG A 139 -4.86 27.08 -17.28
CA ARG A 139 -4.54 25.70 -17.63
C ARG A 139 -4.19 25.56 -19.11
N ASP A 140 -4.96 26.18 -19.99
CA ASP A 140 -4.78 26.07 -21.44
C ASP A 140 -3.47 26.76 -21.90
N GLU A 141 -3.03 27.82 -21.21
CA GLU A 141 -1.73 28.45 -21.43
C GLU A 141 -0.54 27.65 -20.86
N HIS A 142 -0.78 26.68 -19.96
CA HIS A 142 0.25 26.00 -19.17
C HIS A 142 0.09 24.45 -19.11
N PRO A 143 0.08 23.74 -20.26
CA PRO A 143 -0.07 22.28 -20.30
C PRO A 143 1.12 21.51 -19.68
N ASP A 144 2.33 22.08 -19.76
CA ASP A 144 3.55 21.53 -19.15
C ASP A 144 3.43 21.44 -17.62
N LEU A 145 2.85 22.48 -17.00
CA LEU A 145 2.58 22.55 -15.58
C LEU A 145 1.51 21.54 -15.16
N LEU A 146 0.44 21.40 -15.94
CA LEU A 146 -0.60 20.39 -15.69
C LEU A 146 0.00 18.98 -15.65
N ALA A 147 0.80 18.60 -16.65
CA ALA A 147 1.44 17.31 -16.70
C ALA A 147 2.40 17.08 -15.52
N SER A 148 3.18 18.10 -15.17
CA SER A 148 4.15 18.03 -14.06
C SER A 148 3.44 17.93 -12.69
N TYR A 149 2.35 18.68 -12.51
CA TYR A 149 1.49 18.62 -11.31
C TYR A 149 0.85 17.24 -11.16
N VAL A 150 0.20 16.73 -12.21
CA VAL A 150 -0.43 15.40 -12.21
C VAL A 150 0.61 14.32 -11.90
N ALA A 151 1.78 14.34 -12.55
CA ALA A 151 2.85 13.38 -12.27
C ALA A 151 3.37 13.47 -10.82
N ALA A 152 3.50 14.67 -10.25
CA ALA A 152 3.91 14.86 -8.87
C ALA A 152 2.88 14.31 -7.87
N GLU A 153 1.60 14.60 -8.06
CA GLU A 153 0.50 14.10 -7.22
C GLU A 153 0.33 12.56 -7.31
N LEU A 154 0.47 11.98 -8.50
CA LEU A 154 0.37 10.54 -8.70
C LEU A 154 1.55 9.78 -8.06
N ARG A 155 2.78 10.31 -8.11
CA ARG A 155 3.94 9.75 -7.39
C ARG A 155 3.70 9.70 -5.87
N ARG A 156 2.90 10.61 -5.34
CA ARG A 156 2.48 10.65 -3.92
C ARG A 156 1.27 9.76 -3.63
N GLY A 157 0.70 9.11 -4.66
CA GLY A 157 -0.46 8.24 -4.52
C GLY A 157 -1.77 8.96 -4.22
N ASN A 158 -1.92 10.24 -4.59
CA ASN A 158 -3.14 11.01 -4.30
C ASN A 158 -4.26 10.74 -5.35
N PRO A 159 -5.33 10.01 -5.01
CA PRO A 159 -6.41 9.68 -5.95
C PRO A 159 -7.32 10.87 -6.25
N THR A 160 -7.28 11.95 -5.45
CA THR A 160 -8.12 13.14 -5.70
C THR A 160 -7.71 13.87 -6.97
N THR A 161 -6.46 13.71 -7.42
CA THR A 161 -5.96 14.27 -8.68
C THR A 161 -6.50 13.49 -9.88
N VAL A 162 -6.71 12.17 -9.75
CA VAL A 162 -7.37 11.36 -10.78
C VAL A 162 -8.84 11.77 -10.92
N ALA A 163 -9.54 11.94 -9.80
CA ALA A 163 -10.92 12.42 -9.81
C ALA A 163 -11.05 13.77 -10.53
N TRP A 164 -10.15 14.71 -10.21
CA TRP A 164 -10.11 16.04 -10.82
C TRP A 164 -9.79 15.98 -12.32
N ALA A 165 -8.81 15.17 -12.74
CA ALA A 165 -8.50 14.99 -14.16
C ALA A 165 -9.70 14.42 -14.94
N LEU A 166 -10.48 13.53 -14.32
CA LEU A 166 -11.71 13.01 -14.92
C LEU A 166 -12.85 14.03 -14.93
N ASP A 167 -12.95 14.90 -13.91
CA ASP A 167 -13.90 16.02 -13.93
C ASP A 167 -13.61 16.93 -15.14
N LEU A 168 -12.33 17.16 -15.48
CA LEU A 168 -11.95 17.90 -16.69
C LEU A 168 -12.43 17.19 -17.97
N CYS A 169 -12.18 15.89 -18.09
CA CYS A 169 -12.61 15.08 -19.23
C CYS A 169 -14.13 15.05 -19.39
N GLU A 170 -14.88 14.88 -18.31
CA GLU A 170 -16.35 14.83 -18.31
C GLU A 170 -16.98 16.18 -18.68
N ASN A 171 -16.29 17.28 -18.40
CA ASN A 171 -16.66 18.62 -18.86
C ASN A 171 -16.17 18.93 -20.30
N GLY A 172 -15.75 17.90 -21.05
CA GLY A 172 -15.36 18.01 -22.46
C GLY A 172 -14.01 18.67 -22.68
N ARG A 173 -13.11 18.66 -21.69
CA ARG A 173 -11.74 19.17 -21.83
C ARG A 173 -10.78 18.01 -22.11
N ASP A 174 -9.86 18.21 -23.05
CA ASP A 174 -8.83 17.23 -23.34
C ASP A 174 -7.64 17.41 -22.40
N LEU A 175 -7.11 16.30 -21.88
CA LEU A 175 -5.89 16.31 -21.08
C LEU A 175 -4.65 16.34 -21.99
N ASP A 176 -3.60 17.04 -21.56
CA ASP A 176 -2.29 16.97 -22.22
C ASP A 176 -1.81 15.51 -22.29
N SER A 177 -1.22 15.12 -23.43
CA SER A 177 -0.75 13.75 -23.66
C SER A 177 0.21 13.23 -22.58
N ARG A 178 1.05 14.08 -21.96
CA ARG A 178 1.94 13.67 -20.86
C ARG A 178 1.19 13.50 -19.56
N ALA A 179 0.15 14.29 -19.30
CA ALA A 179 -0.74 14.08 -18.16
C ALA A 179 -1.48 12.75 -18.30
N VAL A 180 -1.97 12.43 -19.51
CA VAL A 180 -2.54 11.12 -19.84
C VAL A 180 -1.52 10.00 -19.59
N GLN A 181 -0.31 10.12 -20.13
CA GLN A 181 0.74 9.11 -19.92
C GLN A 181 1.10 8.93 -18.44
N ALA A 182 1.13 10.02 -17.65
CA ALA A 182 1.34 9.95 -16.22
C ALA A 182 0.22 9.16 -15.52
N LEU A 183 -1.04 9.42 -15.86
CA LEU A 183 -2.20 8.67 -15.35
C LEU A 183 -2.12 7.18 -15.72
N LEU A 184 -1.81 6.86 -16.98
CA LEU A 184 -1.73 5.48 -17.48
C LEU A 184 -0.61 4.65 -16.85
N ARG A 185 0.46 5.28 -16.34
CA ARG A 185 1.53 4.61 -15.58
C ARG A 185 1.09 4.15 -14.18
N HIS A 186 -0.05 4.67 -13.71
CA HIS A 186 -0.62 4.38 -12.39
C HIS A 186 -2.04 3.78 -12.52
N PRO A 187 -2.20 2.63 -13.22
CA PRO A 187 -3.52 2.02 -13.43
C PRO A 187 -4.23 1.67 -12.12
N GLU A 188 -3.50 1.46 -11.02
CA GLU A 188 -4.02 1.28 -9.67
C GLU A 188 -4.81 2.49 -9.15
N LEU A 189 -4.43 3.72 -9.53
CA LEU A 189 -5.09 4.96 -9.12
C LEU A 189 -6.27 5.32 -10.04
N LEU A 190 -6.24 4.86 -11.31
CA LEU A 190 -7.35 4.99 -12.26
C LEU A 190 -8.49 4.00 -11.98
N ARG A 191 -8.15 2.82 -11.45
CA ARG A 191 -9.10 1.73 -11.22
C ARG A 191 -10.36 2.15 -10.43
N PRO A 192 -10.30 2.94 -9.34
CA PRO A 192 -11.48 3.46 -8.62
C PRO A 192 -12.52 4.18 -9.48
N PHE A 193 -12.09 4.75 -10.61
CA PHE A 193 -12.94 5.56 -11.48
C PHE A 193 -13.31 4.83 -12.77
N ARG A 194 -13.21 3.50 -12.78
CA ARG A 194 -13.51 2.64 -13.93
C ARG A 194 -14.88 2.92 -14.56
N ASP A 195 -15.92 3.14 -13.76
CA ASP A 195 -17.26 3.41 -14.28
C ASP A 195 -17.38 4.80 -14.90
N ARG A 196 -16.66 5.80 -14.36
CA ARG A 196 -16.55 7.13 -14.98
C ARG A 196 -15.81 7.05 -16.31
N LEU A 197 -14.72 6.29 -16.38
CA LEU A 197 -14.00 6.00 -17.62
C LEU A 197 -14.89 5.28 -18.65
N ILE A 198 -15.75 4.36 -18.22
CA ILE A 198 -16.75 3.74 -19.10
C ILE A 198 -17.74 4.79 -19.62
N GLY A 199 -18.16 5.72 -18.78
CA GLY A 199 -19.03 6.85 -19.18
C GLY A 199 -18.40 7.78 -20.21
N LEU A 200 -17.06 7.87 -20.25
CA LEU A 200 -16.32 8.63 -21.27
C LEU A 200 -16.23 7.91 -22.62
N LEU A 201 -16.63 6.64 -22.72
CA LEU A 201 -16.76 5.93 -23.99
C LEU A 201 -18.04 6.36 -24.72
N ALA A 202 -18.05 7.60 -25.22
CA ALA A 202 -19.09 8.10 -26.13
C ALA A 202 -18.98 7.41 -27.52
N PRO A 203 -20.02 7.49 -28.38
CA PRO A 203 -19.99 6.85 -29.71
C PRO A 203 -18.94 7.41 -30.69
N ASP A 204 -18.26 8.51 -30.35
CA ASP A 204 -17.25 9.18 -31.20
C ASP A 204 -15.82 8.98 -30.68
N ASP A 205 -14.85 8.85 -31.61
CA ASP A 205 -13.42 8.62 -31.33
C ASP A 205 -12.68 9.88 -30.84
N THR A 206 -13.17 10.48 -29.76
CA THR A 206 -12.58 11.67 -29.13
C THR A 206 -11.28 11.34 -28.37
N PRO A 207 -10.38 12.32 -28.13
CA PRO A 207 -9.20 12.13 -27.30
C PRO A 207 -9.52 11.60 -25.89
N ASN A 208 -10.62 12.05 -25.30
CA ASN A 208 -11.10 11.55 -24.01
C ASN A 208 -11.59 10.09 -24.09
N ALA A 209 -12.25 9.67 -25.18
CA ALA A 209 -12.60 8.28 -25.39
C ALA A 209 -11.35 7.40 -25.62
N GLN A 210 -10.34 7.90 -26.33
CA GLN A 210 -9.04 7.22 -26.50
C GLN A 210 -8.32 7.04 -25.16
N PHE A 211 -8.26 8.10 -24.35
CA PHE A 211 -7.75 8.05 -22.99
C PHE A 211 -8.51 7.01 -22.16
N ALA A 212 -9.85 7.07 -22.17
CA ALA A 212 -10.69 6.13 -21.44
C ALA A 212 -10.41 4.67 -21.83
N ARG A 213 -10.30 4.37 -23.14
CA ARG A 213 -9.94 3.02 -23.61
C ARG A 213 -8.54 2.60 -23.17
N ALA A 214 -7.56 3.49 -23.26
CA ALA A 214 -6.20 3.20 -22.81
C ALA A 214 -6.15 2.94 -21.30
N ALA A 215 -6.87 3.74 -20.51
CA ALA A 215 -6.98 3.61 -19.07
C ALA A 215 -7.67 2.29 -18.69
N LEU A 216 -8.80 1.97 -19.31
CA LEU A 216 -9.51 0.72 -19.09
C LEU A 216 -8.68 -0.50 -19.51
N THR A 217 -7.93 -0.41 -20.61
CA THR A 217 -6.97 -1.44 -21.04
C THR A 217 -5.87 -1.65 -20.00
N ALA A 218 -5.28 -0.57 -19.49
CA ALA A 218 -4.25 -0.63 -18.47
C ALA A 218 -4.78 -1.19 -17.14
N ILE A 219 -6.03 -0.87 -16.78
CA ILE A 219 -6.71 -1.39 -15.59
C ILE A 219 -6.95 -2.90 -15.68
N ASP A 220 -7.49 -3.36 -16.82
CA ASP A 220 -7.97 -4.73 -17.03
C ASP A 220 -6.88 -5.65 -17.63
N GLY A 221 -5.74 -5.11 -18.06
CA GLY A 221 -4.62 -5.84 -18.67
C GLY A 221 -4.83 -6.26 -20.13
N GLN A 222 -5.98 -5.96 -20.72
CA GLN A 222 -6.30 -6.26 -22.13
C GLN A 222 -7.41 -5.35 -22.66
N MET A 223 -7.39 -5.10 -23.98
CA MET A 223 -8.42 -4.32 -24.68
C MET A 223 -9.67 -5.18 -24.89
N ARG A 224 -10.84 -4.70 -24.43
CA ARG A 224 -12.10 -5.46 -24.53
C ARG A 224 -13.00 -5.03 -25.68
N GLY A 225 -12.93 -3.76 -26.06
CA GLY A 225 -13.72 -3.20 -27.16
C GLY A 225 -13.72 -1.68 -27.14
N THR A 226 -14.71 -1.07 -27.78
CA THR A 226 -14.78 0.40 -27.95
C THR A 226 -16.01 1.02 -27.31
N GLN A 227 -17.02 0.21 -27.00
CA GLN A 227 -18.30 0.66 -26.45
C GLN A 227 -18.38 0.42 -24.93
N PRO A 228 -19.14 1.22 -24.18
CA PRO A 228 -19.35 1.02 -22.73
C PRO A 228 -19.70 -0.42 -22.34
N THR A 229 -20.48 -1.10 -23.18
CA THR A 229 -20.93 -2.50 -23.01
C THR A 229 -19.80 -3.52 -23.07
N ASP A 230 -18.70 -3.23 -23.77
CA ASP A 230 -17.55 -4.13 -23.90
C ASP A 230 -16.71 -4.14 -22.61
N TRP A 231 -16.79 -3.04 -21.86
CA TRP A 231 -15.98 -2.76 -20.69
C TRP A 231 -16.72 -2.94 -19.38
N THR A 232 -18.04 -3.10 -19.38
CA THR A 232 -18.77 -3.44 -18.16
C THR A 232 -18.29 -4.82 -17.69
N ARG A 233 -17.81 -4.94 -16.44
CA ARG A 233 -17.28 -6.22 -15.92
C ARG A 233 -18.30 -7.31 -16.19
N GLN A 234 -17.86 -8.44 -16.73
CA GLN A 234 -18.58 -9.71 -16.64
C GLN A 234 -18.62 -10.25 -15.19
N HIS A 235 -18.83 -9.40 -14.19
CA HIS A 235 -19.69 -9.81 -13.09
C HIS A 235 -21.12 -9.71 -13.62
N ARG A 236 -21.50 -10.69 -14.44
CA ARG A 236 -22.92 -11.05 -14.45
C ARG A 236 -23.24 -11.46 -13.01
N ALA A 237 -23.84 -10.54 -12.25
CA ALA A 237 -25.08 -10.94 -11.62
C ALA A 237 -25.89 -11.61 -12.74
N PRO A 238 -26.34 -12.87 -12.57
CA PRO A 238 -27.08 -13.55 -13.61
C PRO A 238 -28.40 -12.81 -13.83
N GLN A 239 -28.38 -11.77 -14.68
CA GLN A 239 -29.60 -11.25 -15.26
C GLN A 239 -30.08 -12.31 -16.24
N GLY A 240 -31.09 -13.06 -15.81
CA GLY A 240 -31.79 -14.06 -16.62
C GLY A 240 -31.62 -15.52 -16.18
N GLY A 241 -30.84 -15.82 -15.14
CA GLY A 241 -30.91 -17.13 -14.51
C GLY A 241 -32.12 -17.18 -13.58
N LYS A 242 -32.96 -18.22 -13.65
CA LYS A 242 -33.91 -18.50 -12.56
C LYS A 242 -33.07 -18.59 -11.27
N SER A 243 -33.33 -17.71 -10.32
CA SER A 243 -32.71 -17.83 -8.99
C SER A 243 -33.08 -19.20 -8.42
N LEU A 244 -32.07 -20.00 -8.07
CA LEU A 244 -32.23 -21.34 -7.49
C LEU A 244 -32.23 -21.31 -5.95
N LEU A 245 -32.05 -20.13 -5.35
CA LEU A 245 -32.23 -19.92 -3.91
C LEU A 245 -33.72 -19.90 -3.56
N PRO A 246 -34.20 -20.60 -2.52
CA PRO A 246 -35.55 -20.40 -2.03
C PRO A 246 -35.69 -18.95 -1.55
N PRO A 247 -36.77 -18.23 -1.93
CA PRO A 247 -36.98 -16.86 -1.49
C PRO A 247 -37.29 -16.85 0.01
N LEU A 248 -36.50 -16.12 0.80
CA LEU A 248 -36.63 -16.03 2.25
C LEU A 248 -37.17 -14.67 2.68
N GLU A 249 -38.00 -14.65 3.72
CA GLU A 249 -38.42 -13.42 4.39
C GLU A 249 -37.48 -13.01 5.52
N ARG A 250 -36.93 -14.00 6.23
CA ARG A 250 -36.00 -13.83 7.35
C ARG A 250 -35.17 -15.09 7.48
N PHE A 251 -33.91 -14.96 7.87
CA PHE A 251 -33.01 -16.10 8.05
C PHE A 251 -31.82 -15.76 8.95
N THR A 252 -31.21 -16.80 9.48
CA THR A 252 -29.87 -16.78 10.05
C THR A 252 -28.99 -17.73 9.24
N MET A 253 -27.71 -17.43 9.10
CA MET A 253 -26.71 -18.32 8.53
C MET A 253 -25.45 -18.32 9.38
N GLU A 254 -24.74 -19.44 9.40
CA GLU A 254 -23.37 -19.50 9.90
C GLU A 254 -22.43 -18.76 8.94
N MET A 255 -21.45 -18.05 9.47
CA MET A 255 -20.59 -17.16 8.69
C MET A 255 -19.57 -17.92 7.86
N GLU A 256 -19.11 -19.07 8.34
CA GLU A 256 -18.23 -19.97 7.59
C GLU A 256 -18.93 -20.64 6.39
N TRP A 257 -20.27 -20.55 6.32
CA TRP A 257 -21.08 -20.99 5.18
C TRP A 257 -21.18 -19.94 4.07
N ALA A 258 -20.61 -18.74 4.25
CA ALA A 258 -20.60 -17.71 3.22
C ALA A 258 -20.02 -18.22 1.90
N HIS A 259 -20.64 -17.95 0.76
CA HIS A 259 -20.34 -18.60 -0.52
C HIS A 259 -18.88 -18.48 -0.98
N GLN A 260 -18.19 -17.41 -0.58
CA GLN A 260 -16.76 -17.21 -0.80
C GLN A 260 -16.14 -16.54 0.42
N ILE A 261 -14.96 -17.02 0.84
CA ILE A 261 -14.15 -16.42 1.90
C ILE A 261 -12.70 -16.37 1.38
N ASP A 262 -12.23 -15.16 1.11
CA ASP A 262 -10.88 -14.88 0.64
C ASP A 262 -9.96 -14.55 1.82
N PRO A 263 -8.68 -15.00 1.80
CA PRO A 263 -7.66 -14.53 2.73
C PRO A 263 -7.60 -12.99 2.76
N ASN A 264 -7.57 -12.32 3.91
CA ASN A 264 -7.04 -12.76 5.21
C ASN A 264 -8.04 -13.41 6.20
N PHE A 265 -9.28 -13.66 5.80
CA PHE A 265 -10.22 -14.38 6.68
C PHE A 265 -9.86 -15.86 6.77
N GLN A 266 -10.04 -16.45 7.95
CA GLN A 266 -9.81 -17.86 8.24
C GLN A 266 -11.04 -18.45 8.92
N ILE A 267 -11.25 -19.75 8.78
CA ILE A 267 -12.27 -20.47 9.57
C ILE A 267 -11.56 -21.06 10.78
N ASP A 268 -12.09 -20.78 11.97
CA ASP A 268 -11.52 -21.19 13.25
C ASP A 268 -12.65 -21.60 14.22
N ALA A 269 -12.29 -22.04 15.43
CA ALA A 269 -13.23 -22.31 16.49
C ALA A 269 -12.85 -21.54 17.78
N LEU A 270 -13.82 -20.83 18.36
CA LEU A 270 -13.64 -20.15 19.64
C LEU A 270 -14.75 -20.53 20.60
N GLN A 271 -14.37 -21.06 21.77
CA GLN A 271 -15.29 -21.58 22.79
C GLN A 271 -16.28 -22.63 22.26
N GLY A 272 -15.83 -23.47 21.32
CA GLY A 272 -16.65 -24.53 20.73
C GLY A 272 -17.52 -24.09 19.56
N GLU A 273 -17.56 -22.79 19.22
CA GLU A 273 -18.31 -22.26 18.09
C GLU A 273 -17.37 -22.10 16.88
N GLN A 274 -17.77 -22.65 15.72
CA GLN A 274 -17.07 -22.39 14.46
C GLN A 274 -17.35 -20.97 14.01
N CYS A 275 -16.34 -20.28 13.50
CA CYS A 275 -16.46 -18.88 13.13
C CYS A 275 -15.47 -18.49 12.05
N VAL A 276 -15.73 -17.35 11.42
CA VAL A 276 -14.79 -16.68 10.54
C VAL A 276 -13.98 -15.66 11.33
N TYR A 277 -12.68 -15.87 11.40
CA TYR A 277 -11.74 -15.03 12.12
C TYR A 277 -10.92 -14.16 11.16
N LEU A 278 -10.86 -12.86 11.46
CA LEU A 278 -9.92 -11.92 10.88
C LEU A 278 -8.73 -11.71 11.83
N GLY A 279 -7.71 -12.55 11.68
CA GLY A 279 -6.51 -12.48 12.53
C GLY A 279 -5.42 -11.52 12.05
N GLU A 280 -5.48 -11.08 10.79
CA GLU A 280 -4.58 -10.07 10.24
C GLU A 280 -5.38 -9.07 9.39
N GLY A 281 -5.71 -7.93 9.99
CA GLY A 281 -6.35 -6.79 9.36
C GLY A 281 -5.40 -6.04 8.45
N ALA A 282 -5.77 -4.82 8.04
CA ALA A 282 -4.86 -3.92 7.33
C ALA A 282 -4.71 -2.53 7.96
N GLY A 283 -5.07 -2.37 9.23
CA GLY A 283 -4.75 -1.20 10.06
C GLY A 283 -5.67 0.02 9.89
N GLY A 284 -6.05 0.65 11.01
CA GLY A 284 -7.02 1.75 11.12
C GLY A 284 -6.61 3.09 10.50
N ASP A 285 -6.68 3.22 9.18
CA ASP A 285 -7.28 4.35 8.45
C ASP A 285 -7.23 4.00 6.96
N HIS A 286 -8.40 3.71 6.41
CA HIS A 286 -8.51 2.93 5.19
C HIS A 286 -8.75 3.78 3.96
N PHE A 287 -7.96 4.83 3.77
CA PHE A 287 -8.06 5.66 2.58
C PHE A 287 -7.99 4.81 1.29
N TRP A 288 -7.18 3.74 1.26
CA TRP A 288 -7.14 2.80 0.14
C TRP A 288 -8.35 1.84 0.04
N ARG A 289 -9.12 1.59 1.12
CA ARG A 289 -10.28 0.67 1.10
C ARG A 289 -11.61 1.34 0.79
N ARG A 290 -11.69 2.68 0.80
CA ARG A 290 -12.86 3.44 0.32
C ARG A 290 -13.07 3.31 -1.20
N HIS A 291 -12.17 2.63 -1.89
CA HIS A 291 -12.26 2.33 -3.31
C HIS A 291 -12.61 0.85 -3.51
N ALA A 292 -13.56 0.55 -4.40
CA ALA A 292 -13.93 -0.81 -4.83
C ALA A 292 -12.77 -1.61 -5.48
N HIS A 293 -11.57 -1.03 -5.51
CA HIS A 293 -10.50 -1.30 -6.46
C HIS A 293 -9.07 -1.22 -5.88
N SER A 294 -8.91 -1.25 -4.55
CA SER A 294 -7.63 -1.58 -3.93
C SER A 294 -6.97 -2.77 -4.64
N THR A 295 -5.78 -2.59 -5.21
CA THR A 295 -4.95 -3.66 -5.79
C THR A 295 -4.49 -4.66 -4.73
N VAL A 296 -4.55 -4.24 -3.47
CA VAL A 296 -4.30 -5.05 -2.31
C VAL A 296 -5.59 -5.81 -2.01
N ASN A 297 -5.66 -7.09 -2.43
CA ASN A 297 -6.67 -8.00 -1.89
C ASN A 297 -6.39 -8.13 -0.38
N ILE A 298 -7.33 -7.72 0.45
CA ILE A 298 -7.17 -7.65 1.91
C ILE A 298 -7.97 -8.74 2.62
N GLY A 299 -8.77 -9.51 1.88
CA GLY A 299 -9.76 -10.46 2.39
C GLY A 299 -11.17 -9.95 2.24
N LYS A 300 -12.04 -10.82 1.74
CA LYS A 300 -13.47 -10.55 1.55
C LYS A 300 -14.28 -11.80 1.85
N ILE A 301 -15.49 -11.59 2.35
CA ILE A 301 -16.52 -12.61 2.49
C ILE A 301 -17.68 -12.18 1.59
N HIS A 302 -18.20 -13.11 0.79
CA HIS A 302 -19.36 -12.88 -0.06
C HIS A 302 -20.51 -13.81 0.30
N VAL A 303 -21.68 -13.22 0.53
CA VAL A 303 -22.92 -13.92 0.83
C VAL A 303 -23.98 -13.52 -0.19
N SER A 304 -24.44 -14.49 -0.98
CA SER A 304 -25.63 -14.32 -1.84
C SER A 304 -26.89 -14.58 -1.02
N LEU A 305 -27.89 -13.71 -1.13
CA LEU A 305 -29.19 -13.88 -0.47
C LEU A 305 -30.34 -13.62 -1.45
N HIS A 306 -31.47 -14.31 -1.27
CA HIS A 306 -32.65 -14.17 -2.13
C HIS A 306 -33.88 -13.82 -1.28
N LEU A 307 -34.37 -12.59 -1.45
CA LEU A 307 -35.49 -12.06 -0.69
C LEU A 307 -36.81 -12.27 -1.41
N SER A 308 -37.84 -12.67 -0.68
CA SER A 308 -39.17 -12.97 -1.24
C SER A 308 -40.01 -11.73 -1.57
N ARG A 309 -39.67 -10.56 -1.04
CA ARG A 309 -40.46 -9.33 -1.14
C ARG A 309 -39.60 -8.07 -1.09
N ASP A 310 -40.12 -7.01 -1.70
CA ASP A 310 -39.62 -5.65 -1.49
C ASP A 310 -39.89 -5.24 -0.03
N ASP A 311 -38.85 -4.83 0.70
CA ASP A 311 -39.00 -4.41 2.09
C ASP A 311 -37.83 -3.57 2.63
N ARG A 312 -37.98 -3.11 3.87
CA ARG A 312 -36.88 -2.66 4.71
C ARG A 312 -36.43 -3.79 5.63
N TYR A 313 -35.15 -4.10 5.57
CA TYR A 313 -34.51 -5.13 6.36
C TYR A 313 -33.54 -4.54 7.39
N GLN A 314 -33.39 -5.24 8.50
CA GLN A 314 -32.31 -5.04 9.46
C GLN A 314 -31.34 -6.22 9.35
N ILE A 315 -30.05 -5.94 9.57
CA ILE A 315 -28.97 -6.93 9.45
C ILE A 315 -28.23 -6.97 10.78
N TRP A 316 -28.05 -8.16 11.33
CA TRP A 316 -27.37 -8.43 12.59
C TRP A 316 -26.26 -9.44 12.38
N CYS A 317 -25.22 -9.36 13.22
CA CYS A 317 -24.14 -10.33 13.25
C CYS A 317 -23.85 -10.73 14.68
N ARG A 318 -23.67 -12.03 14.94
CA ARG A 318 -23.05 -12.52 16.18
C ARG A 318 -21.55 -12.45 15.99
N CYS A 319 -20.88 -11.68 16.83
CA CYS A 319 -19.46 -11.40 16.72
C CYS A 319 -18.76 -11.44 18.08
N TRP A 320 -17.43 -11.47 18.02
CA TRP A 320 -16.53 -11.39 19.15
C TRP A 320 -15.39 -10.43 18.80
N PHE A 321 -15.08 -9.53 19.72
CA PHE A 321 -13.98 -8.58 19.62
C PHE A 321 -12.89 -8.97 20.63
N LEU A 322 -11.65 -9.16 20.17
CA LEU A 322 -10.54 -9.55 21.05
C LEU A 322 -10.15 -8.43 22.02
N ASP A 323 -10.10 -7.20 21.53
CA ASP A 323 -9.77 -5.98 22.27
C ASP A 323 -10.56 -4.79 21.70
N LYS A 324 -10.23 -3.54 22.07
CA LYS A 324 -10.92 -2.33 21.55
C LYS A 324 -10.16 -1.63 20.40
N CYS A 325 -8.91 -2.01 20.11
CA CYS A 325 -8.18 -1.39 19.01
C CYS A 325 -8.78 -1.86 17.69
N GLY A 326 -9.50 -0.97 16.99
CA GLY A 326 -9.95 -1.22 15.62
C GLY A 326 -10.73 -2.53 15.44
N ASN A 327 -12.05 -2.54 15.59
CA ASN A 327 -12.87 -3.74 15.32
C ASN A 327 -13.95 -3.46 14.27
N HIS A 328 -13.59 -2.74 13.22
CA HIS A 328 -14.49 -2.56 12.08
C HIS A 328 -14.19 -3.59 10.99
N SER A 329 -15.21 -3.90 10.21
CA SER A 329 -15.06 -4.31 8.81
C SER A 329 -15.84 -3.35 7.93
N LEU A 330 -15.55 -3.37 6.64
CA LEU A 330 -16.27 -2.58 5.65
C LEU A 330 -17.35 -3.45 5.01
N LEU A 331 -18.62 -3.07 5.18
CA LEU A 331 -19.76 -3.87 4.72
C LEU A 331 -20.54 -3.11 3.64
N HIS A 332 -20.88 -3.80 2.57
CA HIS A 332 -21.81 -3.31 1.56
C HIS A 332 -22.74 -4.43 1.11
N ILE A 333 -23.98 -4.07 0.77
CA ILE A 333 -24.93 -4.95 0.11
C ILE A 333 -25.23 -4.39 -1.27
N ASP A 334 -24.99 -5.20 -2.29
CA ASP A 334 -24.87 -4.76 -3.67
C ASP A 334 -23.93 -3.53 -3.76
N ASP A 335 -24.40 -2.42 -4.30
CA ASP A 335 -23.64 -1.17 -4.45
C ASP A 335 -23.79 -0.21 -3.25
N ARG A 336 -24.51 -0.62 -2.19
CA ARG A 336 -24.79 0.24 -1.03
C ARG A 336 -23.91 -0.10 0.16
N TRP A 337 -23.13 0.87 0.60
CA TRP A 337 -22.44 0.84 1.90
C TRP A 337 -23.44 0.73 3.06
N LEU A 338 -23.20 -0.23 3.94
CA LEU A 338 -23.95 -0.39 5.17
C LEU A 338 -23.36 0.52 6.25
N ARG A 339 -24.23 1.14 7.03
CA ARG A 339 -23.80 1.98 8.15
C ARG A 339 -23.52 1.10 9.36
N TRP A 340 -22.38 0.42 9.37
CA TRP A 340 -21.76 -0.02 10.62
C TRP A 340 -21.44 1.24 11.41
N ARG A 341 -22.40 1.76 12.18
CA ARG A 341 -22.34 3.08 12.80
C ARG A 341 -21.03 3.23 13.55
N ASN A 342 -20.29 4.27 13.14
CA ASN A 342 -19.06 4.82 13.72
C ASN A 342 -18.38 3.92 14.78
N ALA A 343 -17.65 2.91 14.32
CA ALA A 343 -16.87 1.99 15.15
C ALA A 343 -16.00 2.74 16.19
N ALA A 344 -15.44 3.90 15.81
CA ALA A 344 -14.66 4.74 16.72
C ALA A 344 -15.43 5.36 17.92
N TYR A 345 -16.77 5.42 17.88
CA TYR A 345 -17.59 6.12 18.90
C TYR A 345 -18.63 5.23 19.60
N GLU A 346 -19.30 4.31 18.89
CA GLU A 346 -20.32 3.43 19.49
C GLU A 346 -19.71 2.13 20.08
N ASP A 347 -18.54 1.66 19.60
CA ASP A 347 -17.90 0.41 20.06
C ASP A 347 -17.38 0.48 21.51
N ARG A 348 -17.37 1.67 22.12
CA ARG A 348 -16.95 1.84 23.53
C ARG A 348 -17.77 1.02 24.51
N ASN A 349 -19.01 0.68 24.15
CA ASN A 349 -19.94 -0.08 24.99
C ASN A 349 -20.02 -1.56 24.61
N ASP A 350 -19.39 -1.98 23.51
CA ASP A 350 -19.52 -3.36 23.09
C ASP A 350 -18.81 -4.30 24.07
N PRO A 351 -19.42 -5.48 24.30
CA PRO A 351 -18.78 -6.66 24.83
C PRO A 351 -17.41 -7.00 24.19
N LEU A 352 -16.34 -7.00 25.00
CA LEU A 352 -15.05 -7.59 24.60
C LEU A 352 -14.93 -9.01 25.14
N GLN A 353 -14.21 -9.85 24.41
CA GLN A 353 -13.93 -11.23 24.81
C GLN A 353 -15.18 -12.04 25.20
N GLN A 354 -16.28 -11.78 24.51
CA GLN A 354 -17.53 -12.53 24.66
C GLN A 354 -18.38 -12.42 23.39
N TRP A 355 -19.09 -13.51 23.07
CA TRP A 355 -20.01 -13.56 21.94
C TRP A 355 -21.22 -12.66 22.18
N HIS A 356 -21.53 -11.79 21.23
CA HIS A 356 -22.68 -10.90 21.32
C HIS A 356 -23.26 -10.60 19.94
N TRP A 357 -24.54 -10.24 19.91
CA TRP A 357 -25.21 -9.80 18.69
C TRP A 357 -25.05 -8.30 18.51
N LYS A 358 -24.44 -7.89 17.40
CA LYS A 358 -24.32 -6.50 16.99
C LYS A 358 -25.20 -6.23 15.78
N ARG A 359 -25.94 -5.13 15.83
CA ARG A 359 -26.74 -4.67 14.70
C ARG A 359 -25.85 -3.93 13.72
N ILE A 360 -25.71 -4.46 12.50
CA ILE A 360 -24.93 -3.87 11.41
C ILE A 360 -25.70 -2.73 10.76
N GLU A 361 -26.97 -2.96 10.41
CA GLU A 361 -27.80 -2.00 9.70
C GLU A 361 -29.23 -2.05 10.25
N THR A 362 -29.82 -0.87 10.40
CA THR A 362 -31.14 -0.67 11.01
C THR A 362 -32.26 -0.68 9.99
N HIS A 363 -32.02 -0.19 8.77
CA HIS A 363 -33.05 -0.11 7.72
C HIS A 363 -32.43 -0.01 6.32
N VAL A 364 -32.07 -1.15 5.75
CA VAL A 364 -31.72 -1.23 4.32
C VAL A 364 -32.95 -1.54 3.50
N SER A 365 -33.21 -0.74 2.47
CA SER A 365 -34.31 -1.01 1.52
C SER A 365 -33.79 -1.96 0.45
N LEU A 366 -34.38 -3.16 0.37
CA LEU A 366 -34.00 -4.20 -0.58
C LEU A 366 -35.21 -4.62 -1.39
N LYS A 367 -34.96 -4.99 -2.64
CA LYS A 367 -35.99 -5.46 -3.55
C LYS A 367 -36.21 -6.96 -3.35
N ARG A 368 -37.33 -7.47 -3.85
CA ARG A 368 -37.48 -8.90 -4.08
C ARG A 368 -36.41 -9.33 -5.09
N GLY A 369 -35.72 -10.42 -4.80
CA GLY A 369 -34.70 -10.98 -5.68
C GLY A 369 -33.36 -11.19 -5.00
N GLN A 370 -32.35 -11.39 -5.84
CA GLN A 370 -31.00 -11.72 -5.39
C GLN A 370 -30.22 -10.46 -5.01
N HIS A 371 -29.50 -10.56 -3.90
CA HIS A 371 -28.57 -9.53 -3.41
C HIS A 371 -27.26 -10.19 -2.99
N THR A 372 -26.20 -9.39 -2.90
CA THR A 372 -24.89 -9.85 -2.40
C THR A 372 -24.42 -8.96 -1.26
N LEU A 373 -24.33 -9.53 -0.05
CA LEU A 373 -23.62 -8.91 1.07
C LEU A 373 -22.12 -9.22 0.94
N THR A 374 -21.29 -8.18 1.02
CA THR A 374 -19.84 -8.30 1.03
C THR A 374 -19.30 -7.71 2.32
N ILE A 375 -18.48 -8.49 3.03
CA ILE A 375 -17.72 -8.05 4.20
C ILE A 375 -16.25 -8.00 3.77
N THR A 376 -15.68 -6.81 3.74
CA THR A 376 -14.28 -6.61 3.43
C THR A 376 -13.49 -6.54 4.72
N ALA A 377 -12.38 -7.28 4.76
CA ALA A 377 -11.48 -7.34 5.90
C ALA A 377 -11.16 -5.94 6.38
N GLY A 378 -11.23 -5.82 7.69
CA GLY A 378 -11.14 -4.67 8.54
C GLY A 378 -9.82 -4.57 9.28
N ASP A 379 -9.92 -4.22 10.55
CA ASP A 379 -8.86 -4.40 11.52
C ASP A 379 -8.87 -5.85 12.06
N ASP A 380 -7.78 -6.29 12.69
CA ASP A 380 -7.67 -7.64 13.23
C ASP A 380 -8.48 -7.84 14.52
N GLY A 381 -8.50 -9.07 15.03
CA GLY A 381 -9.14 -9.39 16.31
C GLY A 381 -10.65 -9.53 16.26
N LEU A 382 -11.21 -9.68 15.06
CA LEU A 382 -12.65 -9.75 14.82
C LEU A 382 -13.08 -11.16 14.39
N LEU A 383 -14.03 -11.74 15.13
CA LEU A 383 -14.63 -13.04 14.79
C LEU A 383 -16.12 -12.89 14.48
N TYR A 384 -16.58 -13.64 13.48
CA TYR A 384 -17.95 -13.68 13.01
C TYR A 384 -18.49 -15.10 13.08
N ASP A 385 -19.58 -15.28 13.82
CA ASP A 385 -20.24 -16.57 14.00
C ASP A 385 -21.49 -16.65 13.11
N LYS A 386 -22.47 -15.76 13.31
CA LYS A 386 -23.75 -15.81 12.58
C LYS A 386 -24.12 -14.48 11.96
N LEU A 387 -24.82 -14.53 10.82
CA LEU A 387 -25.49 -13.39 10.19
C LEU A 387 -27.00 -13.62 10.22
N ALA A 388 -27.76 -12.64 10.71
CA ALA A 388 -29.22 -12.66 10.68
C ALA A 388 -29.78 -11.49 9.87
N VAL A 389 -30.75 -11.78 9.00
CA VAL A 389 -31.47 -10.82 8.18
C VAL A 389 -32.96 -11.00 8.41
N LEU A 390 -33.67 -9.91 8.72
CA LEU A 390 -35.10 -9.92 8.98
C LEU A 390 -35.74 -8.56 8.65
N PRO A 391 -37.06 -8.51 8.40
CA PRO A 391 -37.75 -7.24 8.16
C PRO A 391 -37.70 -6.32 9.39
N VAL A 392 -37.70 -5.00 9.17
CA VAL A 392 -37.69 -3.99 10.26
C VAL A 392 -38.94 -4.03 11.13
N ARG A 393 -40.07 -4.54 10.59
CA ARG A 393 -41.31 -4.72 11.35
C ARG A 393 -41.21 -5.79 12.45
N GLU A 394 -40.22 -6.68 12.36
CA GLU A 394 -39.99 -7.72 13.35
C GLU A 394 -38.95 -7.25 14.36
N ARG A 395 -39.15 -7.60 15.63
CA ARG A 395 -38.16 -7.34 16.67
C ARG A 395 -37.14 -8.47 16.67
N PHE A 396 -35.85 -8.11 16.59
CA PHE A 396 -34.78 -9.08 16.78
C PHE A 396 -34.70 -9.54 18.25
N ASP A 397 -34.66 -10.85 18.46
CA ASP A 397 -34.41 -11.49 19.76
C ASP A 397 -33.12 -12.31 19.68
N PRO A 398 -32.06 -11.95 20.42
CA PRO A 398 -30.79 -12.70 20.40
C PRO A 398 -30.92 -14.13 20.92
N ASN A 399 -31.94 -14.42 21.75
CA ASN A 399 -32.20 -15.76 22.28
C ASN A 399 -33.07 -16.61 21.34
N SER A 400 -33.69 -15.97 20.34
CA SER A 400 -34.52 -16.62 19.33
C SER A 400 -34.30 -15.96 17.97
N PRO A 401 -33.08 -16.10 17.39
CA PRO A 401 -32.79 -15.51 16.10
C PRO A 401 -33.66 -16.15 15.00
N PRO A 402 -33.77 -15.53 13.81
CA PRO A 402 -34.47 -16.13 12.68
C PRO A 402 -34.00 -17.56 12.37
N PRO A 403 -34.84 -18.39 11.70
CA PRO A 403 -34.49 -19.77 11.39
C PRO A 403 -33.17 -19.89 10.63
N MET A 404 -32.40 -20.93 10.95
CA MET A 404 -31.17 -21.25 10.23
C MET A 404 -31.50 -21.64 8.78
N ALA A 405 -30.79 -21.08 7.82
CA ALA A 405 -30.96 -21.38 6.41
C ALA A 405 -29.59 -21.52 5.72
N PRO A 406 -29.20 -22.72 5.27
CA PRO A 406 -28.05 -22.85 4.38
C PRO A 406 -28.39 -22.22 3.03
N LEU A 407 -27.65 -21.19 2.63
CA LEU A 407 -27.87 -20.48 1.38
C LEU A 407 -27.03 -21.13 0.28
N PHE A 408 -27.66 -21.89 -0.61
CA PHE A 408 -26.99 -22.50 -1.77
C PHE A 408 -27.22 -21.68 -3.04
N ASN A 409 -26.14 -21.26 -3.71
CA ASN A 409 -26.21 -20.58 -4.99
C ASN A 409 -25.43 -21.37 -6.06
N SER A 410 -26.09 -22.30 -6.76
CA SER A 410 -25.43 -23.18 -7.74
C SER A 410 -24.88 -22.45 -8.97
N ALA A 411 -25.18 -21.15 -9.13
CA ALA A 411 -24.52 -20.30 -10.11
C ALA A 411 -23.08 -19.94 -9.71
N GLN A 412 -22.70 -20.13 -8.44
CA GLN A 412 -21.35 -19.93 -7.93
C GLN A 412 -20.58 -21.26 -7.88
N PRO A 413 -19.27 -21.24 -8.21
CA PRO A 413 -18.45 -22.44 -8.15
C PRO A 413 -18.22 -22.89 -6.71
N THR A 414 -17.90 -24.17 -6.50
CA THR A 414 -17.33 -24.67 -5.24
C THR A 414 -16.03 -23.91 -4.92
N THR A 415 -15.82 -23.55 -3.65
CA THR A 415 -14.64 -22.81 -3.20
C THR A 415 -13.90 -23.56 -2.10
N ILE A 416 -12.61 -23.25 -1.90
CA ILE A 416 -11.80 -23.79 -0.79
C ILE A 416 -11.18 -22.63 -0.02
N SER A 417 -11.37 -22.62 1.30
CA SER A 417 -10.60 -21.78 2.23
C SER A 417 -9.59 -22.64 2.99
N MET A 418 -8.43 -22.10 3.30
CA MET A 418 -7.37 -22.83 4.00
C MET A 418 -7.03 -22.12 5.31
N THR A 419 -7.01 -22.88 6.41
CA THR A 419 -6.60 -22.41 7.74
C THR A 419 -5.32 -23.14 8.14
N THR A 420 -4.33 -22.40 8.60
CA THR A 420 -3.08 -22.94 9.17
C THR A 420 -3.08 -22.70 10.68
N GLU A 421 -2.61 -23.66 11.48
CA GLU A 421 -2.37 -23.45 12.92
C GLU A 421 -1.37 -22.30 13.15
N VAL A 422 -0.31 -22.22 12.34
CA VAL A 422 0.63 -21.09 12.34
C VAL A 422 1.01 -20.72 10.91
N GLN A 423 0.95 -19.43 10.60
CA GLN A 423 1.40 -18.95 9.30
C GLN A 423 2.92 -19.12 9.14
N ALA A 424 3.70 -18.98 10.21
CA ALA A 424 5.14 -19.27 10.20
C ALA A 424 5.46 -20.37 11.21
N GLN A 425 5.95 -21.49 10.68
CA GLN A 425 6.21 -22.70 11.44
C GLN A 425 7.65 -22.72 11.97
N SER A 426 7.81 -23.17 13.21
CA SER A 426 9.12 -23.46 13.77
C SER A 426 9.69 -24.73 13.15
N ARG A 427 11.01 -24.74 12.93
CA ARG A 427 11.72 -25.90 12.40
C ARG A 427 11.57 -27.10 13.34
N GLY A 428 11.55 -28.31 12.78
CA GLY A 428 11.39 -29.56 13.53
C GLY A 428 9.97 -29.82 14.04
N THR A 429 8.99 -28.99 13.68
CA THR A 429 7.60 -29.15 14.16
C THR A 429 6.67 -29.64 13.06
N THR A 430 5.51 -30.16 13.46
CA THR A 430 4.40 -30.49 12.56
C THR A 430 3.19 -29.67 12.95
N GLN A 431 2.51 -29.08 11.96
CA GLN A 431 1.25 -28.36 12.16
C GLN A 431 0.11 -28.99 11.36
N THR A 432 -1.12 -28.67 11.73
CA THR A 432 -2.32 -29.01 10.96
C THR A 432 -2.67 -27.88 9.99
N ILE A 433 -2.96 -28.24 8.75
CA ILE A 433 -3.58 -27.36 7.76
C ILE A 433 -4.96 -27.91 7.44
N SER A 434 -5.99 -27.11 7.70
CA SER A 434 -7.37 -27.44 7.42
C SER A 434 -7.80 -26.81 6.10
N ALA A 435 -8.28 -27.64 5.16
CA ALA A 435 -8.94 -27.22 3.95
C ALA A 435 -10.45 -27.32 4.12
N TRP A 436 -11.12 -26.17 4.05
CA TRP A 436 -12.56 -26.04 4.16
C TRP A 436 -13.15 -25.98 2.76
N VAL A 437 -13.74 -27.09 2.32
CA VAL A 437 -14.39 -27.20 1.02
C VAL A 437 -15.84 -26.74 1.17
N ARG A 438 -16.25 -25.76 0.37
CA ARG A 438 -17.61 -25.22 0.39
C ARG A 438 -18.34 -25.56 -0.89
N ARG A 439 -19.47 -26.26 -0.76
CA ARG A 439 -20.38 -26.52 -1.88
C ARG A 439 -21.39 -25.38 -2.01
N ASN A 440 -21.59 -24.92 -3.24
CA ASN A 440 -22.62 -23.96 -3.58
C ASN A 440 -23.82 -24.62 -4.29
N SER A 441 -23.78 -25.95 -4.50
CA SER A 441 -24.88 -26.77 -5.00
C SER A 441 -25.11 -27.97 -4.08
N GLU A 442 -26.37 -28.26 -3.77
CA GLU A 442 -26.76 -29.42 -2.95
C GLU A 442 -26.47 -30.76 -3.62
N GLU A 443 -26.40 -30.78 -4.96
CA GLU A 443 -26.08 -31.98 -5.74
C GLU A 443 -24.66 -32.51 -5.48
N LEU A 444 -23.77 -31.64 -4.99
CA LEU A 444 -22.43 -32.03 -4.60
C LEU A 444 -22.46 -32.66 -3.20
N THR A 445 -22.33 -33.98 -3.12
CA THR A 445 -22.40 -34.73 -1.85
C THR A 445 -21.05 -35.17 -1.30
N SER A 446 -20.04 -35.37 -2.16
CA SER A 446 -18.70 -35.79 -1.75
C SER A 446 -17.62 -35.53 -2.80
N GLY A 447 -16.36 -35.70 -2.40
CA GLY A 447 -15.20 -35.73 -3.29
C GLY A 447 -13.91 -35.92 -2.50
N THR A 448 -12.76 -35.68 -3.12
CA THR A 448 -11.45 -35.84 -2.49
C THR A 448 -10.70 -34.51 -2.51
N ALA A 449 -10.23 -34.08 -1.33
CA ALA A 449 -9.33 -32.94 -1.17
C ALA A 449 -7.87 -33.43 -1.18
N ALA A 450 -6.99 -32.77 -1.91
CA ALA A 450 -5.58 -33.11 -1.98
C ALA A 450 -4.70 -31.89 -1.72
N LEU A 451 -3.76 -31.99 -0.78
CA LEU A 451 -2.84 -30.91 -0.41
C LEU A 451 -1.46 -31.11 -1.07
N PHE A 452 -0.98 -30.09 -1.75
CA PHE A 452 0.40 -29.98 -2.20
C PHE A 452 1.13 -28.88 -1.43
N VAL A 453 2.29 -29.22 -0.87
CA VAL A 453 3.21 -28.26 -0.23
C VAL A 453 4.58 -28.32 -0.94
N PRO A 454 5.15 -27.17 -1.31
CA PRO A 454 6.52 -27.13 -1.84
C PRO A 454 7.57 -27.42 -0.74
N PRO A 455 8.76 -27.95 -1.11
CA PRO A 455 9.89 -28.01 -0.19
C PRO A 455 10.20 -26.64 0.44
N PRO A 456 10.65 -26.59 1.70
CA PRO A 456 11.06 -27.73 2.54
C PRO A 456 9.92 -28.45 3.26
N PHE A 457 8.69 -27.95 3.18
CA PHE A 457 7.53 -28.55 3.84
C PHE A 457 7.19 -29.92 3.25
N ARG A 458 6.64 -30.81 4.08
CA ARG A 458 6.23 -32.16 3.67
C ARG A 458 4.90 -32.50 4.32
N VAL A 459 3.98 -33.11 3.57
CA VAL A 459 2.79 -33.71 4.16
C VAL A 459 3.19 -35.02 4.85
N GLU A 460 2.77 -35.20 6.09
CA GLU A 460 2.91 -36.46 6.83
C GLU A 460 1.65 -37.31 6.65
N GLY A 461 1.82 -38.58 6.31
CA GLY A 461 0.70 -39.50 6.07
C GLY A 461 0.02 -39.24 4.73
N ASN A 462 -1.31 -39.10 4.75
CA ASN A 462 -2.11 -38.98 3.53
C ASN A 462 -2.16 -37.53 3.03
N ASP A 463 -1.74 -37.32 1.79
CA ASP A 463 -1.88 -36.05 1.05
C ASP A 463 -3.26 -35.89 0.40
N ARG A 464 -4.14 -36.89 0.57
CA ARG A 464 -5.50 -36.95 0.05
C ARG A 464 -6.48 -37.40 1.13
N VAL A 465 -7.59 -36.66 1.25
CA VAL A 465 -8.65 -36.92 2.23
C VAL A 465 -9.98 -36.89 1.50
N ASP A 466 -10.75 -37.97 1.64
CA ASP A 466 -12.13 -38.01 1.16
C ASP A 466 -13.01 -37.21 2.10
N VAL A 467 -13.84 -36.34 1.53
CA VAL A 467 -14.76 -35.48 2.27
C VAL A 467 -16.19 -35.73 1.77
N SER A 468 -17.12 -35.79 2.72
CA SER A 468 -18.55 -35.86 2.48
C SER A 468 -19.23 -34.67 3.15
N PHE A 469 -20.26 -34.13 2.49
CA PHE A 469 -21.07 -33.07 3.04
C PHE A 469 -22.26 -33.68 3.78
N GLN A 470 -22.50 -33.23 5.00
CA GLN A 470 -23.71 -33.59 5.75
C GLN A 470 -24.94 -32.89 5.15
N ASP A 471 -26.12 -33.46 5.35
CA ASP A 471 -27.37 -32.90 4.85
C ASP A 471 -27.60 -31.48 5.40
N GLY A 472 -27.91 -30.54 4.51
CA GLY A 472 -28.11 -29.13 4.87
C GLY A 472 -26.85 -28.36 5.27
N ILE A 473 -25.67 -29.00 5.35
CA ILE A 473 -24.41 -28.33 5.68
C ILE A 473 -23.62 -28.05 4.39
N PRO A 474 -23.30 -26.79 4.07
CA PRO A 474 -22.58 -26.43 2.84
C PRO A 474 -21.05 -26.53 2.96
N LEU A 475 -20.53 -26.93 4.12
CA LEU A 475 -19.11 -26.94 4.43
C LEU A 475 -18.64 -28.34 4.83
N ALA A 476 -17.47 -28.74 4.35
CA ALA A 476 -16.76 -29.94 4.77
C ALA A 476 -15.28 -29.62 5.03
N GLN A 477 -14.62 -30.40 5.88
CA GLN A 477 -13.25 -30.19 6.32
C GLN A 477 -12.36 -31.36 5.93
N ALA A 478 -11.16 -31.06 5.44
CA ALA A 478 -10.06 -32.01 5.29
C ALA A 478 -8.83 -31.47 6.03
N ASP A 479 -8.28 -32.26 6.94
CA ASP A 479 -7.09 -31.89 7.70
C ASP A 479 -5.84 -32.62 7.19
N PHE A 480 -4.76 -31.88 7.07
CA PHE A 480 -3.47 -32.39 6.62
C PHE A 480 -2.38 -32.04 7.64
N ARG A 481 -1.53 -33.03 7.97
CA ARG A 481 -0.37 -32.84 8.84
C ARG A 481 0.81 -32.40 7.99
N VAL A 482 1.40 -31.24 8.29
CA VAL A 482 2.53 -30.69 7.53
C VAL A 482 3.73 -30.48 8.43
N HIS A 483 4.81 -31.20 8.11
CA HIS A 483 6.08 -31.15 8.82
C HIS A 483 7.05 -30.17 8.16
N LEU A 484 7.75 -29.42 9.00
CA LEU A 484 8.87 -28.58 8.60
C LEU A 484 10.16 -29.15 9.20
N PRO A 485 11.11 -29.64 8.38
CA PRO A 485 12.37 -30.20 8.88
C PRO A 485 13.22 -29.21 9.68
N GLU A 486 14.07 -29.73 10.57
CA GLU A 486 14.99 -28.93 11.39
C GLU A 486 15.97 -28.08 10.58
N TRP A 487 16.38 -28.56 9.41
CA TRP A 487 17.35 -27.89 8.52
C TRP A 487 16.71 -26.89 7.54
N ALA A 488 15.39 -26.67 7.61
CA ALA A 488 14.70 -25.81 6.66
C ALA A 488 15.23 -24.37 6.69
N THR A 489 15.61 -23.83 5.52
CA THR A 489 15.91 -22.40 5.38
C THR A 489 14.64 -21.57 5.54
N ALA A 490 14.72 -20.45 6.26
CA ALA A 490 13.55 -19.61 6.43
C ALA A 490 13.14 -18.93 5.10
N GLY A 491 11.84 -18.86 4.85
CA GLY A 491 11.27 -18.34 3.61
C GLY A 491 9.78 -18.61 3.52
N GLU A 492 9.18 -18.20 2.38
CA GLU A 492 7.75 -18.38 2.11
C GLU A 492 7.52 -19.26 0.89
N VAL A 493 6.54 -20.16 1.00
CA VAL A 493 6.05 -21.00 -0.10
C VAL A 493 4.54 -20.93 -0.20
N GLU A 494 4.00 -21.26 -1.37
CA GLU A 494 2.55 -21.34 -1.60
C GLU A 494 2.10 -22.80 -1.52
N ALA A 495 1.35 -23.15 -0.49
CA ALA A 495 0.65 -24.43 -0.39
C ALA A 495 -0.67 -24.35 -1.15
N ARG A 496 -1.05 -25.45 -1.82
CA ARG A 496 -2.24 -25.50 -2.68
C ARG A 496 -3.07 -26.73 -2.37
N THR A 497 -4.37 -26.54 -2.22
CA THR A 497 -5.33 -27.63 -2.12
C THR A 497 -6.19 -27.69 -3.37
N THR A 498 -6.44 -28.89 -3.86
CA THR A 498 -7.39 -29.15 -4.94
C THR A 498 -8.53 -30.02 -4.44
N PHE A 499 -9.75 -29.75 -4.87
CA PHE A 499 -10.90 -30.60 -4.60
C PHE A 499 -11.42 -31.20 -5.90
N ARG A 500 -11.60 -32.52 -5.91
CA ARG A 500 -11.97 -33.30 -7.10
C ARG A 500 -13.23 -34.13 -6.87
N THR A 501 -14.02 -34.25 -7.94
CA THR A 501 -15.18 -35.14 -8.01
C THR A 501 -15.10 -35.95 -9.29
N LYS A 502 -15.23 -37.29 -9.24
CA LYS A 502 -15.18 -38.17 -10.41
C LYS A 502 -13.98 -37.84 -11.33
N ASP A 503 -12.80 -37.69 -10.72
CA ASP A 503 -11.53 -37.31 -11.37
C ASP A 503 -11.49 -35.95 -12.07
N LYS A 504 -12.43 -35.03 -11.82
CA LYS A 504 -12.36 -33.64 -12.29
C LYS A 504 -12.07 -32.71 -11.12
N ALA A 505 -11.03 -31.88 -11.22
CA ALA A 505 -10.82 -30.78 -10.27
C ALA A 505 -11.87 -29.70 -10.51
N ILE A 506 -12.60 -29.34 -9.45
CA ILE A 506 -13.68 -28.35 -9.51
C ILE A 506 -13.44 -27.13 -8.62
N ALA A 507 -12.50 -27.20 -7.68
CA ALA A 507 -12.11 -26.08 -6.84
C ALA A 507 -10.62 -26.13 -6.46
N PHE A 508 -10.06 -24.95 -6.23
CA PHE A 508 -8.67 -24.74 -5.85
C PHE A 508 -8.62 -23.74 -4.70
N GLY A 509 -7.76 -24.01 -3.72
CA GLY A 509 -7.44 -23.12 -2.62
C GLY A 509 -5.93 -22.98 -2.48
N SER A 510 -5.48 -21.86 -1.93
CA SER A 510 -4.06 -21.63 -1.67
C SER A 510 -3.87 -20.90 -0.35
N THR A 511 -2.78 -21.21 0.34
CA THR A 511 -2.30 -20.43 1.49
C THR A 511 -0.79 -20.29 1.42
N ILE A 512 -0.26 -19.22 2.01
CA ILE A 512 1.18 -19.04 2.13
C ILE A 512 1.61 -19.75 3.40
N LEU A 513 2.63 -20.61 3.31
CA LEU A 513 3.35 -21.16 4.45
C LEU A 513 4.69 -20.44 4.60
N GLY A 514 5.05 -20.13 5.83
CA GLY A 514 6.31 -19.50 6.18
C GLY A 514 7.09 -20.38 7.15
N THR A 515 8.39 -20.20 7.18
CA THR A 515 9.26 -20.69 8.24
C THR A 515 9.67 -19.51 9.12
N ASN A 516 9.72 -19.70 10.43
CA ASN A 516 10.15 -18.65 11.35
C ASN A 516 11.57 -18.16 11.02
N HIS A 517 11.69 -16.84 10.84
CA HIS A 517 12.96 -16.16 10.63
C HIS A 517 13.78 -16.19 11.93
N ASP A 518 15.10 -16.39 11.80
CA ASP A 518 16.00 -16.35 12.96
C ASP A 518 16.41 -14.90 13.24
N TRP A 519 15.65 -14.25 14.12
CA TRP A 519 15.98 -12.90 14.59
C TRP A 519 16.92 -12.97 15.79
N TYR A 520 17.98 -12.16 15.74
CA TYR A 520 18.78 -11.80 16.90
C TYR A 520 18.30 -10.47 17.45
N THR A 521 18.41 -10.29 18.76
CA THR A 521 17.81 -9.16 19.46
C THR A 521 18.62 -8.75 20.67
N THR A 522 18.60 -7.46 20.98
CA THR A 522 19.17 -6.91 22.23
C THR A 522 18.29 -7.14 23.45
N GLY A 523 17.03 -7.56 23.24
CA GLY A 523 15.97 -7.37 24.21
C GLY A 523 15.61 -5.88 24.40
N PRO A 524 14.66 -5.58 25.31
CA PRO A 524 14.18 -4.23 25.56
C PRO A 524 15.24 -3.36 26.24
N LEU A 525 15.59 -2.23 25.62
CA LEU A 525 16.47 -1.20 26.17
C LEU A 525 15.66 0.05 26.53
N ALA A 526 16.05 0.75 27.59
CA ALA A 526 15.51 2.06 27.90
C ALA A 526 16.07 3.10 26.89
N PRO A 527 15.28 4.10 26.46
CA PRO A 527 15.78 5.16 25.57
C PRO A 527 16.98 5.94 26.11
N SER A 528 17.15 6.00 27.44
CA SER A 528 18.28 6.63 28.11
C SER A 528 19.58 5.79 28.07
N ASP A 529 19.47 4.49 27.81
CA ASP A 529 20.60 3.56 27.74
C ASP A 529 21.61 4.02 26.67
N PRO A 530 22.92 4.15 27.00
CA PRO A 530 23.95 4.49 26.02
C PRO A 530 23.98 3.56 24.80
N ARG A 531 23.74 2.26 25.00
CA ARG A 531 23.68 1.25 23.92
C ARG A 531 22.49 1.53 22.99
N CYS A 532 21.33 1.88 23.55
CA CYS A 532 20.16 2.27 22.77
C CYS A 532 20.45 3.50 21.88
N ARG A 533 21.03 4.57 22.46
CA ARG A 533 21.39 5.79 21.70
C ARG A 533 22.39 5.51 20.58
N SER A 534 23.40 4.69 20.86
CA SER A 534 24.38 4.26 19.85
C SER A 534 23.70 3.52 18.69
N LEU A 535 22.88 2.49 19.00
CA LEU A 535 22.23 1.67 17.98
C LEU A 535 21.18 2.43 17.17
N ARG A 536 20.40 3.36 17.75
CA ARG A 536 19.44 4.20 16.99
C ARG A 536 20.11 5.05 15.91
N SER A 537 21.37 5.42 16.09
CA SER A 537 22.13 6.20 15.10
C SER A 537 22.65 5.36 13.93
N ARG A 538 22.67 4.03 14.08
CA ARG A 538 23.14 3.10 13.05
C ARG A 538 22.06 2.88 11.99
N LYS A 539 22.51 2.64 10.76
CA LYS A 539 21.65 2.18 9.65
C LYS A 539 22.03 0.79 9.16
N ARG A 540 23.22 0.31 9.55
CA ARG A 540 23.79 -0.97 9.17
C ARG A 540 24.53 -1.53 10.37
N LEU A 541 24.44 -2.85 10.53
CA LEU A 541 25.27 -3.66 11.41
C LEU A 541 25.89 -4.80 10.58
N THR A 542 27.03 -5.31 11.02
CA THR A 542 27.61 -6.59 10.58
C THR A 542 27.53 -7.61 11.72
N ARG A 543 27.88 -8.88 11.45
CA ARG A 543 27.96 -9.91 12.49
C ARG A 543 28.90 -9.52 13.63
N ASP A 544 30.00 -8.84 13.32
CA ASP A 544 30.97 -8.37 14.30
C ASP A 544 30.40 -7.30 15.25
N ASP A 545 29.35 -6.58 14.84
CA ASP A 545 28.67 -5.60 15.71
C ASP A 545 27.73 -6.29 16.74
N LEU A 546 27.52 -7.61 16.64
CA LEU A 546 26.60 -8.37 17.51
C LEU A 546 27.25 -8.87 18.81
N VAL A 547 28.33 -8.23 19.27
CA VAL A 547 29.02 -8.51 20.56
C VAL A 547 28.09 -8.54 21.77
N ASP A 548 28.56 -9.10 22.89
CA ASP A 548 27.92 -9.22 24.22
C ASP A 548 26.56 -8.53 24.38
N GLY A 549 25.53 -9.35 24.60
CA GLY A 549 24.16 -8.90 24.86
C GLY A 549 23.25 -8.85 23.64
N TRP A 550 23.56 -9.60 22.58
CA TRP A 550 22.57 -10.05 21.58
C TRP A 550 22.22 -11.51 21.85
N SER A 551 20.96 -11.88 21.68
CA SER A 551 20.48 -13.25 21.83
C SER A 551 19.44 -13.58 20.76
N ARG A 552 19.10 -14.86 20.59
CA ARG A 552 18.00 -15.23 19.69
C ARG A 552 16.68 -14.73 20.24
N TYR A 553 15.81 -14.26 19.35
CA TYR A 553 14.48 -13.81 19.71
C TYR A 553 13.67 -14.98 20.32
N PRO A 554 13.05 -14.78 21.51
CA PRO A 554 12.35 -15.85 22.20
C PRO A 554 11.25 -16.51 21.36
N ALA A 555 11.24 -17.84 21.33
CA ALA A 555 10.29 -18.61 20.51
C ALA A 555 8.83 -18.37 20.91
N ASN A 556 8.55 -18.11 22.18
CA ASN A 556 7.22 -17.76 22.67
C ASN A 556 6.75 -16.38 22.17
N GLY A 557 7.67 -15.51 21.74
CA GLY A 557 7.38 -14.19 21.20
C GLY A 557 6.85 -14.19 19.77
N TYR A 558 6.82 -15.34 19.08
CA TYR A 558 6.15 -15.48 17.79
C TYR A 558 4.66 -15.75 18.02
N ASP A 559 3.83 -15.06 17.25
CA ASP A 559 2.39 -15.35 17.20
C ASP A 559 1.99 -16.19 15.97
N ARG A 560 0.71 -16.56 15.91
CA ARG A 560 0.15 -17.36 14.82
C ARG A 560 0.26 -16.70 13.44
N PHE A 561 0.45 -15.39 13.35
CA PHE A 561 0.39 -14.58 12.12
C PHE A 561 1.76 -14.09 11.66
N ARG A 562 2.84 -14.77 12.07
CA ARG A 562 4.24 -14.39 11.76
C ARG A 562 4.68 -13.06 12.38
N ARG A 563 3.96 -12.54 13.36
CA ARG A 563 4.33 -11.29 14.04
C ARG A 563 5.29 -11.62 15.18
N LEU A 564 6.28 -10.75 15.35
CA LEU A 564 7.04 -10.68 16.59
C LEU A 564 6.23 -9.83 17.57
N ASN A 565 5.98 -10.39 18.75
CA ASN A 565 5.31 -9.72 19.86
C ASN A 565 6.33 -9.58 21.03
N PRO A 566 7.05 -8.44 21.13
CA PRO A 566 8.02 -8.21 22.19
C PRO A 566 7.44 -8.31 23.60
N GLU A 567 6.16 -7.99 23.79
CA GLU A 567 5.52 -8.10 25.11
C GLU A 567 5.32 -9.54 25.54
N LYS A 568 4.92 -10.40 24.61
CA LYS A 568 4.85 -11.85 24.85
C LYS A 568 6.24 -12.45 25.08
N ALA A 569 7.27 -11.88 24.46
CA ALA A 569 8.65 -12.34 24.59
C ALA A 569 9.30 -11.92 25.93
N TYR A 570 9.06 -10.68 26.37
CA TYR A 570 9.84 -10.02 27.44
C TYR A 570 9.00 -9.43 28.58
N GLY A 571 7.68 -9.45 28.49
CA GLY A 571 6.78 -8.70 29.36
C GLY A 571 6.66 -7.23 28.93
N GLN A 572 6.18 -6.38 29.84
CA GLN A 572 5.82 -4.99 29.57
C GLN A 572 6.87 -4.23 28.74
N PHE A 573 6.49 -3.72 27.56
CA PHE A 573 7.37 -3.07 26.59
C PHE A 573 7.29 -1.54 26.62
N HIS A 574 6.53 -0.98 27.58
CA HIS A 574 6.27 0.45 27.70
C HIS A 574 7.55 1.29 27.74
N ASN A 575 7.63 2.27 26.83
CA ASN A 575 8.76 3.18 26.67
C ASN A 575 10.10 2.43 26.54
N LYS A 576 10.10 1.31 25.82
CA LYS A 576 11.30 0.52 25.50
C LYS A 576 11.55 0.50 23.99
N ILE A 577 12.80 0.21 23.64
CA ILE A 577 13.26 0.01 22.27
C ILE A 577 14.02 -1.30 22.20
N THR A 578 13.67 -2.15 21.25
CA THR A 578 14.39 -3.39 20.91
C THR A 578 15.00 -3.25 19.54
N PHE A 579 16.21 -3.77 19.38
CA PHE A 579 16.89 -3.86 18.09
C PHE A 579 16.88 -5.30 17.61
N LEU A 580 16.65 -5.52 16.32
CA LEU A 580 16.70 -6.84 15.70
C LEU A 580 17.74 -6.89 14.58
N TYR A 581 18.35 -8.05 14.41
CA TYR A 581 19.27 -8.35 13.33
C TYR A 581 18.95 -9.71 12.71
N THR A 582 19.06 -9.79 11.39
CA THR A 582 19.11 -11.06 10.65
C THR A 582 19.83 -10.85 9.33
N GLU A 583 20.00 -11.92 8.55
CA GLU A 583 20.53 -11.85 7.19
C GLU A 583 19.57 -12.54 6.22
N ILE A 584 19.48 -11.98 5.02
CA ILE A 584 18.71 -12.55 3.93
C ILE A 584 19.62 -12.82 2.73
N ASP A 585 19.42 -13.95 2.06
CA ASP A 585 20.00 -14.27 0.76
C ASP A 585 18.99 -13.91 -0.33
N VAL A 586 19.36 -12.96 -1.17
CA VAL A 586 18.57 -12.50 -2.31
C VAL A 586 19.17 -13.10 -3.57
N ALA A 587 18.55 -14.15 -4.11
CA ALA A 587 19.10 -14.84 -5.28
C ALA A 587 18.99 -14.01 -6.58
N GLN A 588 18.08 -13.03 -6.64
CA GLN A 588 17.87 -12.20 -7.82
C GLN A 588 17.71 -10.72 -7.42
N ALA A 589 18.54 -9.85 -7.98
CA ALA A 589 18.39 -8.41 -7.81
C ALA A 589 17.08 -7.91 -8.46
N GLY A 590 16.45 -6.90 -7.87
CA GLY A 590 15.24 -6.32 -8.44
C GLY A 590 14.37 -5.51 -7.47
N GLU A 591 13.20 -5.12 -7.97
CA GLU A 591 12.19 -4.39 -7.21
C GLU A 591 11.29 -5.33 -6.41
N TYR A 592 11.15 -5.03 -5.12
CA TYR A 592 10.30 -5.74 -4.18
C TYR A 592 9.36 -4.79 -3.44
N ALA A 593 8.26 -5.31 -2.95
CA ALA A 593 7.35 -4.63 -2.06
C ALA A 593 7.68 -5.03 -0.61
N SER A 594 8.01 -4.02 0.19
CA SER A 594 8.29 -4.09 1.61
C SER A 594 7.00 -3.76 2.36
N PHE A 595 6.41 -4.75 3.02
CA PHE A 595 5.21 -4.58 3.85
C PHE A 595 5.64 -4.58 5.32
N LEU A 596 5.38 -3.49 6.01
CA LEU A 596 5.64 -3.36 7.44
C LEU A 596 4.32 -3.10 8.18
N THR A 597 4.01 -3.96 9.14
CA THR A 597 2.97 -3.71 10.15
C THR A 597 3.65 -3.46 11.48
N ILE A 598 3.41 -2.28 12.03
CA ILE A 598 3.93 -1.85 13.33
C ILE A 598 2.99 -0.81 13.93
N ASP A 599 2.79 -0.86 15.24
CA ASP A 599 1.88 0.05 15.95
C ASP A 599 2.54 1.43 16.14
N ASP A 600 3.61 1.49 16.92
CA ASP A 600 4.27 2.77 17.24
C ASP A 600 5.41 3.14 16.29
N ASN A 601 6.65 2.77 16.64
CA ASN A 601 7.84 3.29 15.99
C ASN A 601 8.75 2.18 15.54
N GLY A 602 9.25 2.27 14.32
CA GLY A 602 10.31 1.37 13.90
C GLY A 602 10.76 1.57 12.47
N PHE A 603 11.99 1.11 12.21
CA PHE A 603 12.61 1.18 10.90
C PHE A 603 13.26 -0.13 10.55
N VAL A 604 13.16 -0.48 9.28
CA VAL A 604 13.84 -1.62 8.69
C VAL A 604 14.89 -1.11 7.70
N PHE A 605 16.11 -1.53 7.91
CA PHE A 605 17.24 -1.27 7.03
C PHE A 605 17.75 -2.57 6.44
N VAL A 606 18.01 -2.58 5.13
CA VAL A 606 18.68 -3.66 4.43
C VAL A 606 19.95 -3.08 3.82
N ASP A 607 21.10 -3.64 4.22
CA ASP A 607 22.43 -3.18 3.80
C ASP A 607 22.64 -1.64 3.95
N GLY A 608 22.17 -1.07 5.07
CA GLY A 608 22.30 0.37 5.32
C GLY A 608 21.24 1.26 4.67
N LYS A 609 20.43 0.72 3.75
CA LYS A 609 19.34 1.44 3.09
C LYS A 609 18.04 1.21 3.84
N ARG A 610 17.30 2.29 4.13
CA ARG A 610 15.97 2.18 4.73
C ARG A 610 15.00 1.62 3.69
N VAL A 611 14.33 0.50 4.00
CA VAL A 611 13.36 -0.16 3.11
C VAL A 611 11.93 -0.10 3.64
N ALA A 612 11.73 0.22 4.91
CA ALA A 612 10.45 0.54 5.52
C ALA A 612 10.66 1.29 6.83
N GLY A 613 9.64 2.00 7.29
CA GLY A 613 9.59 2.47 8.67
C GLY A 613 8.71 3.69 8.88
N ARG A 614 8.41 3.96 10.15
CA ARG A 614 7.57 5.05 10.62
C ARG A 614 8.28 5.78 11.75
N TYR A 615 8.13 7.10 11.75
CA TYR A 615 8.42 7.93 12.91
C TYR A 615 7.15 8.70 13.25
N GLU A 616 6.52 8.39 14.38
CA GLU A 616 5.44 9.20 14.90
C GLU A 616 5.72 9.62 16.33
N GLU A 617 5.54 10.92 16.56
CA GLU A 617 5.37 11.49 17.90
C GLU A 617 3.91 11.26 18.31
N GLY A 618 3.55 10.02 18.68
CA GLY A 618 2.17 9.66 19.05
C GLY A 618 1.96 8.19 19.36
N VAL A 619 0.75 7.85 19.85
CA VAL A 619 0.23 6.48 19.86
C VAL A 619 -0.17 6.16 18.43
N GLY A 620 0.50 5.20 17.80
CA GLY A 620 0.12 4.75 16.47
C GLY A 620 -0.82 3.57 16.55
N GLU A 621 -1.96 3.62 15.85
CA GLU A 621 -2.66 2.38 15.49
C GLU A 621 -1.76 1.59 14.50
N GLY A 622 -1.86 0.26 14.48
CA GLY A 622 -1.07 -0.66 13.65
C GLY A 622 -1.26 -0.48 12.15
N TRP A 623 -0.62 0.52 11.56
CA TRP A 623 -0.79 0.85 10.14
C TRP A 623 0.08 -0.07 9.28
N MET A 624 -0.49 -0.51 8.17
CA MET A 624 0.30 -1.24 7.18
C MET A 624 1.01 -0.28 6.23
N HIS A 625 2.33 -0.24 6.31
CA HIS A 625 3.17 0.51 5.39
C HIS A 625 3.59 -0.38 4.22
N VAL A 626 3.48 0.15 3.01
CA VAL A 626 3.91 -0.53 1.79
C VAL A 626 4.86 0.37 1.01
N ASP A 627 6.12 0.00 0.99
CA ASP A 627 7.18 0.70 0.25
C ASP A 627 7.70 -0.18 -0.89
N ARG A 628 8.16 0.44 -1.97
CA ARG A 628 8.97 -0.26 -2.98
C ARG A 628 10.44 -0.13 -2.62
N CYS A 629 11.18 -1.23 -2.71
CA CYS A 629 12.62 -1.22 -2.49
C CYS A 629 13.35 -2.05 -3.55
N HIS A 630 14.45 -1.49 -4.04
CA HIS A 630 15.41 -2.21 -4.85
C HIS A 630 16.38 -2.98 -3.95
N LEU A 631 16.57 -4.27 -4.21
CA LEU A 631 17.57 -5.09 -3.54
C LEU A 631 18.55 -5.67 -4.54
N GLU A 632 19.83 -5.67 -4.16
CA GLU A 632 20.90 -6.33 -4.88
C GLU A 632 20.87 -7.84 -4.62
N ALA A 633 21.48 -8.62 -5.51
CA ALA A 633 21.65 -10.06 -5.28
C ALA A 633 22.78 -10.31 -4.26
N GLY A 634 22.62 -11.35 -3.43
CA GLY A 634 23.59 -11.79 -2.44
C GLY A 634 23.05 -11.78 -1.00
N ILE A 635 23.96 -12.01 -0.06
CA ILE A 635 23.64 -12.00 1.38
C ILE A 635 23.65 -10.55 1.87
N LEU A 636 22.50 -10.08 2.35
CA LEU A 636 22.29 -8.72 2.83
C LEU A 636 21.95 -8.70 4.32
N PRO A 637 22.63 -7.87 5.13
CA PRO A 637 22.28 -7.71 6.55
C PRO A 637 21.00 -6.90 6.68
N VAL A 638 20.12 -7.34 7.58
CA VAL A 638 18.88 -6.67 7.95
C VAL A 638 19.01 -6.16 9.38
N PHE A 639 18.85 -4.85 9.55
CA PHE A 639 18.86 -4.20 10.86
C PHE A 639 17.52 -3.51 11.10
N VAL A 640 16.92 -3.78 12.26
CA VAL A 640 15.63 -3.23 12.64
C VAL A 640 15.74 -2.60 14.03
N TRP A 641 14.99 -1.53 14.27
CA TRP A 641 14.63 -1.18 15.63
C TRP A 641 13.14 -0.91 15.74
N ILE A 642 12.58 -1.33 16.87
CA ILE A 642 11.16 -1.26 17.22
C ILE A 642 11.09 -0.56 18.57
N GLY A 643 10.22 0.43 18.72
CA GLY A 643 10.02 1.14 19.97
C GLY A 643 8.55 1.38 20.24
N GLN A 644 8.18 1.26 21.52
CA GLN A 644 6.86 1.65 22.01
C GLN A 644 6.91 3.06 22.56
N SER A 645 5.89 3.86 22.24
CA SER A 645 5.74 5.24 22.68
C SER A 645 5.55 5.31 24.20
N ASN A 646 5.98 6.42 24.81
CA ASN A 646 5.86 6.65 26.25
C ASN A 646 4.43 7.08 26.64
N VAL A 647 3.46 6.19 26.43
CA VAL A 647 2.06 6.41 26.80
C VAL A 647 1.66 5.40 27.87
N PRO A 648 1.21 5.84 29.05
CA PRO A 648 0.88 4.94 30.14
C PRO A 648 -0.28 4.04 29.75
N GLU A 649 -0.18 2.76 30.10
CA GLU A 649 -1.31 1.86 29.96
C GLU A 649 -2.45 2.26 30.90
N PRO A 650 -3.70 2.20 30.43
CA PRO A 650 -4.85 2.36 31.29
C PRO A 650 -4.94 1.18 32.26
N THR A 651 -5.30 1.47 33.51
CA THR A 651 -5.47 0.48 34.57
C THR A 651 -6.94 0.28 34.93
N GLY A 652 -7.26 -0.85 35.57
CA GLY A 652 -8.62 -1.17 36.04
C GLY A 652 -9.41 -2.09 35.11
N ALA A 653 -10.71 -2.27 35.38
CA ALA A 653 -11.58 -3.21 34.66
C ALA A 653 -11.73 -2.90 33.16
N ASP A 654 -11.47 -1.65 32.77
CA ASP A 654 -11.51 -1.19 31.38
C ASP A 654 -10.11 -1.11 30.73
N ALA A 655 -9.05 -1.62 31.37
CA ALA A 655 -7.70 -1.61 30.81
C ALA A 655 -7.66 -2.18 29.39
N GLY A 656 -8.23 -3.38 29.16
CA GLY A 656 -8.34 -4.01 27.84
C GLY A 656 -9.19 -3.24 26.81
N ARG A 657 -10.01 -2.26 27.25
CA ARG A 657 -10.74 -1.35 26.37
C ARG A 657 -9.89 -0.16 25.92
N HIS A 658 -8.76 0.08 26.56
CA HIS A 658 -8.00 1.31 26.34
C HIS A 658 -6.52 1.06 26.12
N THR A 659 -6.02 -0.19 26.17
CA THR A 659 -4.62 -0.54 25.93
C THR A 659 -4.21 -0.09 24.53
N PRO A 660 -3.49 1.04 24.39
CA PRO A 660 -3.01 1.52 23.11
C PRO A 660 -1.71 0.81 22.70
N ASN A 661 -1.28 -0.16 23.51
CA ASN A 661 0.10 -0.52 23.73
C ASN A 661 0.33 -2.01 23.45
N HIS A 662 -0.16 -2.56 22.34
CA HIS A 662 0.29 -3.90 21.93
C HIS A 662 1.35 -3.80 20.83
N CYS A 663 2.62 -3.67 21.21
CA CYS A 663 3.68 -3.57 20.22
C CYS A 663 3.81 -4.90 19.45
N VAL A 664 3.41 -4.92 18.18
CA VAL A 664 3.66 -6.02 17.24
C VAL A 664 4.52 -5.56 16.07
N PHE A 665 5.37 -6.44 15.57
CA PHE A 665 6.19 -6.19 14.39
C PHE A 665 6.03 -7.31 13.39
N LYS A 666 5.72 -6.95 12.14
CA LYS A 666 5.74 -7.86 11.00
C LYS A 666 6.37 -7.16 9.81
N TRP A 667 7.39 -7.78 9.25
CA TRP A 667 7.99 -7.32 8.00
C TRP A 667 7.93 -8.46 6.98
N LEU A 668 7.34 -8.17 5.81
CA LEU A 668 7.27 -9.08 4.68
C LEU A 668 7.90 -8.44 3.46
N LEU A 669 8.67 -9.22 2.72
CA LEU A 669 9.32 -8.80 1.49
C LEU A 669 8.83 -9.66 0.33
N ARG A 670 7.98 -9.10 -0.52
CA ARG A 670 7.24 -9.87 -1.55
C ARG A 670 7.30 -9.20 -2.91
N LYS A 671 7.01 -9.94 -3.99
CA LYS A 671 6.75 -9.33 -5.31
C LYS A 671 5.44 -8.53 -5.32
N SER A 672 4.45 -9.02 -4.57
CA SER A 672 3.17 -8.37 -4.27
C SER A 672 2.56 -9.02 -3.03
N ARG A 673 1.54 -8.43 -2.39
CA ARG A 673 1.00 -8.94 -1.11
C ARG A 673 0.76 -10.46 -1.10
N HIS A 674 0.14 -11.02 -2.14
CA HIS A 674 -0.20 -12.46 -2.20
C HIS A 674 0.77 -13.31 -3.00
N ARG A 675 1.90 -12.75 -3.44
CA ARG A 675 2.88 -13.49 -4.24
C ARG A 675 4.19 -13.58 -3.44
N PRO A 676 4.50 -14.73 -2.83
CA PRO A 676 5.73 -14.90 -2.08
C PRO A 676 6.94 -14.74 -3.00
N THR A 677 8.10 -14.49 -2.40
CA THR A 677 9.38 -14.40 -3.11
C THR A 677 10.27 -15.58 -2.70
N PRO A 678 10.09 -16.79 -3.27
CA PRO A 678 10.83 -17.98 -2.86
C PRO A 678 12.36 -17.90 -3.13
N HIS A 679 12.78 -16.85 -3.86
CA HIS A 679 14.18 -16.51 -4.15
C HIS A 679 14.83 -15.63 -3.06
N ILE A 680 14.08 -15.23 -2.04
CA ILE A 680 14.61 -14.55 -0.87
C ILE A 680 14.46 -15.50 0.32
N ARG A 681 15.56 -15.77 1.00
CA ARG A 681 15.61 -16.72 2.11
C ARG A 681 16.35 -16.10 3.28
N SER A 682 15.98 -16.47 4.50
CA SER A 682 16.79 -16.12 5.67
C SER A 682 18.04 -16.98 5.68
N VAL A 683 19.16 -16.36 6.02
CA VAL A 683 20.42 -17.05 6.31
C VAL A 683 20.51 -17.24 7.83
N PRO A 684 20.76 -18.47 8.32
CA PRO A 684 21.07 -18.67 9.73
C PRO A 684 22.31 -17.85 10.10
N VAL A 685 22.18 -16.99 11.10
CA VAL A 685 23.33 -16.27 11.67
C VAL A 685 23.93 -17.16 12.75
N ASP A 686 25.03 -17.83 12.43
CA ASP A 686 25.82 -18.55 13.44
C ASP A 686 26.81 -17.58 14.09
N LEU A 687 26.68 -17.39 15.41
CA LEU A 687 27.59 -16.55 16.21
C LEU A 687 28.68 -17.39 16.90
N THR A 688 28.76 -18.69 16.62
CA THR A 688 29.88 -19.50 17.09
C THR A 688 31.17 -18.90 16.53
N PRO A 689 32.18 -18.58 17.36
CA PRO A 689 33.46 -18.12 16.85
C PRO A 689 33.97 -19.15 15.85
N GLN A 690 34.22 -18.73 14.61
CA GLN A 690 35.04 -19.55 13.72
C GLN A 690 36.41 -19.64 14.39
N ILE A 691 36.66 -20.76 15.07
CA ILE A 691 38.02 -21.15 15.38
C ILE A 691 38.60 -21.47 13.99
N ASP A 692 39.38 -20.54 13.46
CA ASP A 692 40.18 -20.78 12.27
C ASP A 692 40.95 -22.08 12.50
N ALA A 693 40.60 -23.13 11.76
CA ALA A 693 41.42 -24.31 11.67
C ALA A 693 42.59 -23.96 10.76
N GLU A 694 43.79 -23.91 11.34
CA GLU A 694 45.07 -23.89 10.60
C GLU A 694 45.19 -25.05 9.61
#